data_AF-A0A395RZE3-F1
#
_entry.id   AF-A0A395RZE3-F1
#
_cell.length_a   1.000
_cell.length_b   1.000
_cell.length_c   1.000
_cell.angle_alpha   90.00
_cell.angle_beta   90.00
_cell.angle_gamma   90.00
#
_symmetry.space_group_name_H-M   'P 1'
#
loop_
_entity.id
_entity.type
_entity.pdbx_description
1 polymer ?
#
loop_
_entity_poly.entity_id
_entity_poly.type
_entity_poly.pdbx_seq_one_letter_code
_entity_poly.pdbx_strand_id
1 'polypeptide(L)'
;MSSPMPRPIRGGNGLTNSQRFGADSSKETGDEATSSYFDHSSAKRINTDSVFTLALKKQYPGLDLIVVPESQCNLLAFAAAGHATFDAIHDKGDVPSSLGLTIYLPPSRRMDGNKGQLGEEVVFGKFLYRWKSEEFVIYLVDGRDGDESYPQLKNYYILTANVYKAEQLVIATGSWASDLHDEVWVYDQGTFEKDRELWNSAQKSTWDAVILDSDMKEALINDHNSFFESRKTYKDLGVPWKRGLIYHGPPGNGKTISIKATMHMLADRTPTVPTVYVRSLESWMGPQYSLHIIFEKAREFAPCYLVFEDIDSLVTPDVRSYFLNEVDGLKQNDGIFIIASTNHLELLDPGISKRPSRFDRKYYFPDPNLDQREAYCRFWQRKLKPNKEIEFPDELCRAIAEITNKFSFAYIQEAFVATLLAIAGRSKAQPTESSEGAWILVSDDQSCEETQDEDNLDKLELWIEIRKQVKILREGMEDEIMHLHICLAAMETQQQLPYRGAPFPSKWRRNHPRSKNGCLTCRSKRKKCDEAKPVCTGCTRSKQECIWPTPNGDQADKQLGSHSEGVLESHNSIINTSSVSSLVPASHVTTVSSSIRVAPTYGNLAYLSDDSRPLYQQYLDTTADMLTRGPSECGNPFVNYLLPLAASNELVLDCVLAIGGAHLTVNNPTARGLEVATRCHYAKVLAGLQKLLSFEIGQVTPGMVEETTSTRSSQILLILQLLCIYDHIQGNTRGAIYLHLKASREYIATLTSPCQPYDELEYLRGFLLEMYTYHAMKLALSPRNMLREELVEIDPSVHSLDIFSGYKSRGCLLGFGQPLFEMVPQIHQLVEARRQEEKLGLGVSMALSEQYESLVANLEAFDAYGENSEGLRPRQERAGATMIYQNALIVYLHSAFHQDMLADVNLAKELEARIDKTMPAFFSLFVGDSPYRRMLLWPGVIMASCAQRREHIGGFRAGLVGKASQTPGAVKTGARIVDLLWKDPDPRAFGPRGLSYIMTKHDISFGLC
;
A
#
# COMPACT_ATOMS: atom_id res chain seq x y z
N MET A 1 -51.08 29.81 -54.66
CA MET A 1 -50.36 29.08 -55.72
C MET A 1 -49.30 28.20 -55.06
N SER A 2 -49.63 26.90 -54.90
CA SER A 2 -48.84 25.70 -55.21
C SER A 2 -47.29 25.74 -55.31
N SER A 3 -46.63 24.80 -54.60
CA SER A 3 -45.66 23.74 -55.05
C SER A 3 -44.50 24.09 -56.02
N PRO A 4 -43.35 23.36 -56.08
CA PRO A 4 -43.23 21.87 -56.07
C PRO A 4 -41.97 21.19 -55.47
N MET A 5 -42.08 19.86 -55.28
CA MET A 5 -41.00 18.86 -55.07
C MET A 5 -40.18 18.57 -56.36
N PRO A 6 -38.98 17.95 -56.27
CA PRO A 6 -38.77 16.52 -56.68
C PRO A 6 -37.57 15.83 -55.94
N ARG A 7 -37.16 14.55 -56.06
CA ARG A 7 -37.69 13.17 -56.27
C ARG A 7 -36.48 12.21 -56.04
N PRO A 8 -36.68 10.91 -55.72
CA PRO A 8 -35.62 9.91 -55.46
C PRO A 8 -35.30 8.98 -56.66
N ILE A 9 -34.15 8.29 -56.67
CA ILE A 9 -33.71 7.27 -57.67
C ILE A 9 -33.05 6.09 -56.90
N ARG A 10 -33.64 4.87 -56.79
CA ARG A 10 -33.64 3.65 -57.66
C ARG A 10 -32.24 3.02 -57.90
N GLY A 11 -32.00 1.70 -57.83
CA GLY A 11 -32.84 0.48 -57.69
C GLY A 11 -31.95 -0.76 -57.37
N GLY A 12 -32.43 -2.00 -57.25
CA GLY A 12 -33.76 -2.56 -57.49
C GLY A 12 -33.93 -4.02 -57.02
N ASN A 13 -35.20 -4.47 -57.08
CA ASN A 13 -35.83 -5.80 -57.23
C ASN A 13 -35.05 -7.06 -56.79
N GLY A 14 -35.62 -8.04 -56.08
CA GLY A 14 -37.00 -8.30 -55.67
C GLY A 14 -37.14 -9.80 -55.37
N LEU A 15 -38.04 -10.19 -54.47
CA LEU A 15 -38.83 -11.43 -54.51
C LEU A 15 -39.85 -11.40 -53.36
N THR A 16 -41.02 -11.93 -53.67
CA THR A 16 -42.33 -11.61 -53.11
C THR A 16 -42.76 -12.54 -51.97
N ASN A 17 -43.60 -11.98 -51.09
CA ASN A 17 -44.42 -12.62 -50.04
C ASN A 17 -44.91 -14.05 -50.34
N SER A 18 -44.89 -14.91 -49.33
CA SER A 18 -46.11 -15.25 -48.56
C SER A 18 -45.88 -16.40 -47.56
N GLN A 19 -46.25 -16.17 -46.30
CA GLN A 19 -46.94 -17.19 -45.51
C GLN A 19 -48.41 -16.78 -45.42
N ARG A 20 -49.30 -17.72 -45.74
CA ARG A 20 -50.55 -17.89 -45.00
C ARG A 20 -50.81 -19.39 -44.92
N PHE A 21 -50.92 -19.86 -43.69
CA PHE A 21 -51.56 -21.06 -43.14
C PHE A 21 -50.73 -21.37 -41.90
N GLY A 22 -51.22 -21.30 -40.68
CA GLY A 22 -52.58 -21.28 -40.16
C GLY A 22 -52.39 -21.75 -38.73
N ALA A 23 -52.91 -20.98 -37.78
CA ALA A 23 -52.77 -21.28 -36.37
C ALA A 23 -53.35 -22.66 -36.04
N ASP A 24 -52.55 -23.50 -35.40
CA ASP A 24 -53.07 -24.32 -34.31
C ASP A 24 -52.02 -24.44 -33.20
N SER A 25 -52.54 -24.41 -31.99
CA SER A 25 -51.83 -24.27 -30.73
C SER A 25 -50.87 -25.41 -30.40
N SER A 26 -49.59 -25.08 -30.15
CA SER A 26 -48.78 -25.81 -29.18
C SER A 26 -47.71 -24.89 -28.62
N LYS A 27 -47.54 -24.97 -27.29
CA LYS A 27 -46.64 -24.20 -26.46
C LYS A 27 -45.21 -24.20 -27.01
N GLU A 28 -44.72 -23.07 -27.49
CA GLU A 28 -43.30 -22.77 -27.34
C GLU A 28 -43.13 -22.16 -25.96
N THR A 29 -42.75 -23.01 -25.02
CA THR A 29 -42.20 -22.61 -23.74
C THR A 29 -40.98 -21.74 -24.02
N GLY A 30 -41.17 -20.42 -24.02
CA GLY A 30 -40.05 -19.50 -23.82
C GLY A 30 -39.33 -19.96 -22.56
N ASP A 31 -37.99 -20.00 -22.63
CA ASP A 31 -37.17 -20.43 -21.51
C ASP A 31 -37.62 -19.66 -20.26
N GLU A 32 -38.23 -20.37 -19.31
CA GLU A 32 -38.82 -19.80 -18.11
C GLU A 32 -37.76 -19.10 -17.28
N ALA A 33 -36.50 -19.57 -17.36
CA ALA A 33 -35.36 -18.91 -16.76
C ALA A 33 -35.09 -17.56 -17.44
N THR A 34 -35.08 -17.49 -18.77
CA THR A 34 -34.93 -16.24 -19.53
C THR A 34 -36.08 -15.26 -19.25
N SER A 35 -37.34 -15.71 -19.26
CA SER A 35 -38.48 -14.83 -18.95
C SER A 35 -38.41 -14.32 -17.51
N SER A 36 -38.14 -15.21 -16.55
CA SER A 36 -38.02 -14.84 -15.14
C SER A 36 -36.85 -13.89 -14.89
N TYR A 37 -35.72 -14.08 -15.58
CA TYR A 37 -34.56 -13.21 -15.48
C TYR A 37 -34.87 -11.80 -15.98
N PHE A 38 -35.47 -11.66 -17.17
CA PHE A 38 -35.79 -10.35 -17.73
C PHE A 38 -36.98 -9.68 -17.03
N ASP A 39 -37.97 -10.43 -16.55
CA ASP A 39 -39.06 -9.90 -15.73
C ASP A 39 -38.54 -9.38 -14.38
N HIS A 40 -37.64 -10.13 -13.73
CA HIS A 40 -36.99 -9.69 -12.49
C HIS A 40 -36.10 -8.45 -12.72
N SER A 41 -35.32 -8.45 -13.81
CA SER A 41 -34.33 -7.40 -14.09
C SER A 41 -34.92 -6.12 -14.70
N SER A 42 -36.19 -6.12 -15.13
CA SER A 42 -36.89 -4.97 -15.71
C SER A 42 -37.97 -4.36 -14.79
N ALA A 43 -38.19 -4.95 -13.61
CA ALA A 43 -39.19 -4.47 -12.66
C ALA A 43 -38.83 -3.07 -12.12
N LYS A 44 -39.83 -2.18 -12.05
CA LYS A 44 -39.68 -0.86 -11.42
C LYS A 44 -39.39 -1.05 -9.93
N ARG A 45 -38.34 -0.42 -9.40
CA ARG A 45 -38.04 -0.40 -7.96
C ARG A 45 -39.24 0.17 -7.19
N ILE A 46 -39.80 -0.63 -6.29
CA ILE A 46 -40.95 -0.25 -5.45
C ILE A 46 -40.42 0.29 -4.13
N ASN A 47 -40.86 1.48 -3.72
CA ASN A 47 -40.51 2.02 -2.41
C ASN A 47 -41.48 1.48 -1.35
N THR A 48 -40.99 0.58 -0.49
CA THR A 48 -41.77 -0.09 0.57
C THR A 48 -42.48 0.89 1.49
N ASP A 49 -41.80 1.95 1.93
CA ASP A 49 -42.42 2.96 2.81
C ASP A 49 -43.63 3.65 2.16
N SER A 50 -43.54 3.95 0.87
CA SER A 50 -44.62 4.59 0.10
C SER A 50 -45.82 3.65 -0.03
N VAL A 51 -45.56 2.38 -0.35
CA VAL A 51 -46.63 1.36 -0.46
C VAL A 51 -47.30 1.15 0.89
N PHE A 52 -46.52 0.97 1.94
CA PHE A 52 -47.04 0.66 3.28
C PHE A 52 -47.79 1.85 3.89
N THR A 53 -47.26 3.07 3.74
CA THR A 53 -47.93 4.31 4.17
C THR A 53 -49.30 4.47 3.51
N LEU A 54 -49.39 4.23 2.19
CA LEU A 54 -50.66 4.31 1.46
C LEU A 54 -51.64 3.22 1.91
N ALA A 55 -51.16 2.00 2.16
CA ALA A 55 -51.97 0.91 2.66
C ALA A 55 -52.56 1.23 4.04
N LEU A 56 -51.75 1.71 4.98
CA LEU A 56 -52.19 2.08 6.32
C LEU A 56 -53.20 3.23 6.29
N LYS A 57 -52.96 4.29 5.51
CA LYS A 57 -53.91 5.42 5.37
C LYS A 57 -55.25 4.98 4.78
N LYS A 58 -55.25 4.01 3.86
CA LYS A 58 -56.48 3.45 3.28
C LYS A 58 -57.25 2.61 4.31
N GLN A 59 -56.54 1.84 5.13
CA GLN A 59 -57.16 0.96 6.14
C GLN A 59 -57.68 1.73 7.36
N TYR A 60 -56.95 2.77 7.79
CA TYR A 60 -57.28 3.58 8.97
C TYR A 60 -57.44 5.07 8.61
N PRO A 61 -58.47 5.45 7.85
CA PRO A 61 -58.63 6.83 7.36
C PRO A 61 -58.89 7.88 8.45
N GLY A 62 -59.24 7.45 9.67
CA GLY A 62 -59.51 8.32 10.82
C GLY A 62 -58.38 8.42 11.85
N LEU A 63 -57.22 7.78 11.59
CA LEU A 63 -56.05 7.84 12.46
C LEU A 63 -54.90 8.54 11.73
N ASP A 64 -54.14 9.33 12.47
CA ASP A 64 -52.89 9.92 11.99
C ASP A 64 -51.77 8.89 12.04
N LEU A 65 -50.82 9.02 11.10
CA LEU A 65 -49.69 8.11 10.94
C LEU A 65 -48.36 8.87 11.07
N ILE A 66 -47.51 8.43 11.99
CA ILE A 66 -46.16 8.94 12.19
C ILE A 66 -45.18 7.82 11.86
N VAL A 67 -44.18 8.09 11.02
CA VAL A 67 -43.14 7.13 10.65
C VAL A 67 -41.83 7.55 11.31
N VAL A 68 -41.21 6.62 12.04
CA VAL A 68 -40.00 6.89 12.84
C VAL A 68 -38.96 5.79 12.59
N PRO A 69 -37.71 6.13 12.23
CA PRO A 69 -36.65 5.13 12.09
C PRO A 69 -36.32 4.43 13.41
N GLU A 70 -36.14 3.11 13.39
CA GLU A 70 -35.80 2.32 14.59
C GLU A 70 -34.47 2.75 15.20
N SER A 71 -33.48 3.12 14.37
CA SER A 71 -32.14 3.51 14.81
C SER A 71 -32.10 4.74 15.72
N GLN A 72 -33.10 5.62 15.60
CA GLN A 72 -33.22 6.83 16.42
C GLN A 72 -34.20 6.66 17.60
N CYS A 73 -35.12 5.71 17.50
CA CYS A 73 -36.24 5.55 18.42
C CYS A 73 -36.62 4.06 18.55
N ASN A 74 -35.93 3.35 19.43
CA ASN A 74 -36.21 1.93 19.65
C ASN A 74 -37.32 1.73 20.69
N LEU A 75 -38.57 1.74 20.22
CA LEU A 75 -39.77 1.60 21.05
C LEU A 75 -39.85 0.26 21.78
N LEU A 76 -39.39 -0.83 21.16
CA LEU A 76 -39.38 -2.16 21.77
C LEU A 76 -38.38 -2.21 22.92
N ALA A 77 -37.16 -1.68 22.74
CA ALA A 77 -36.16 -1.60 23.81
C ALA A 77 -36.63 -0.71 24.98
N PHE A 78 -37.27 0.42 24.68
CA PHE A 78 -37.82 1.32 25.69
C PHE A 78 -38.93 0.66 26.52
N ALA A 79 -39.79 -0.14 25.88
CA ALA A 79 -40.81 -0.93 26.59
C ALA A 79 -40.18 -2.07 27.41
N ALA A 80 -39.19 -2.77 26.85
CA ALA A 80 -38.47 -3.84 27.55
C ALA A 80 -37.71 -3.32 28.79
N ALA A 81 -37.26 -2.06 28.78
CA ALA A 81 -36.69 -1.38 29.93
C ALA A 81 -37.74 -0.98 31.01
N GLY A 82 -39.02 -1.29 30.78
CA GLY A 82 -40.11 -1.07 31.74
C GLY A 82 -40.78 0.31 31.64
N HIS A 83 -40.45 1.12 30.63
CA HIS A 83 -41.06 2.44 30.46
C HIS A 83 -42.43 2.40 29.75
N ALA A 84 -42.76 1.29 29.09
CA ALA A 84 -44.00 1.06 28.35
C ALA A 84 -44.32 -0.45 28.29
N THR A 85 -45.50 -0.81 27.78
CA THR A 85 -45.85 -2.22 27.48
C THR A 85 -46.18 -2.37 26.01
N PHE A 86 -45.83 -3.51 25.42
CA PHE A 86 -46.18 -3.85 24.05
C PHE A 86 -46.77 -5.26 24.01
N ASP A 87 -47.88 -5.44 23.30
CA ASP A 87 -48.49 -6.75 23.04
C ASP A 87 -48.57 -6.97 21.52
N ALA A 88 -48.20 -8.15 21.04
CA ALA A 88 -48.37 -8.50 19.63
C ALA A 88 -49.86 -8.61 19.27
N ILE A 89 -50.26 -8.01 18.15
CA ILE A 89 -51.61 -8.11 17.60
C ILE A 89 -51.61 -9.19 16.51
N HIS A 90 -52.41 -10.24 16.70
CA HIS A 90 -52.55 -11.31 15.72
C HIS A 90 -53.75 -11.08 14.80
N ASP A 91 -53.49 -10.95 13.50
CA ASP A 91 -54.53 -10.85 12.47
C ASP A 91 -55.03 -12.25 12.05
N LYS A 92 -56.31 -12.37 11.71
CA LYS A 92 -56.90 -13.60 11.15
C LYS A 92 -56.88 -13.53 9.62
N GLY A 93 -55.93 -14.20 8.98
CA GLY A 93 -55.79 -14.25 7.52
C GLY A 93 -54.81 -15.31 7.04
N ASP A 94 -54.64 -15.44 5.72
CA ASP A 94 -53.78 -16.44 5.06
C ASP A 94 -52.27 -16.09 5.12
N VAL A 95 -51.91 -14.90 5.63
CA VAL A 95 -50.53 -14.44 5.80
C VAL A 95 -50.16 -14.32 7.29
N PRO A 96 -48.91 -14.58 7.69
CA PRO A 96 -48.49 -14.53 9.09
C PRO A 96 -48.62 -13.12 9.67
N SER A 97 -49.09 -13.04 10.93
CA SER A 97 -49.29 -11.76 11.65
C SER A 97 -48.00 -11.03 12.01
N SER A 98 -46.88 -11.76 12.06
CA SER A 98 -45.55 -11.27 12.35
C SER A 98 -44.52 -12.13 11.62
N LEU A 99 -43.39 -11.54 11.25
CA LEU A 99 -42.24 -12.21 10.68
C LEU A 99 -41.04 -11.90 11.57
N GLY A 100 -40.39 -12.94 12.07
CA GLY A 100 -39.17 -12.85 12.85
C GLY A 100 -38.10 -13.79 12.29
N LEU A 101 -36.84 -13.41 12.43
CA LEU A 101 -35.69 -14.24 12.14
C LEU A 101 -35.12 -14.75 13.46
N THR A 102 -34.99 -16.07 13.59
CA THR A 102 -34.26 -16.64 14.72
C THR A 102 -32.77 -16.45 14.45
N ILE A 103 -32.12 -15.64 15.27
CA ILE A 103 -30.69 -15.37 15.20
C ILE A 103 -29.96 -16.11 16.31
N TYR A 104 -28.79 -16.65 16.00
CA TYR A 104 -27.91 -17.23 17.01
C TYR A 104 -26.94 -16.17 17.51
N LEU A 105 -27.04 -15.83 18.79
CA LEU A 105 -26.11 -14.94 19.48
C LEU A 105 -25.00 -15.79 20.10
N PRO A 106 -23.78 -15.78 19.53
CA PRO A 106 -22.67 -16.54 20.11
C PRO A 106 -22.32 -16.00 21.51
N PRO A 107 -21.75 -16.84 22.38
CA PRO A 107 -21.32 -16.41 23.70
C PRO A 107 -20.14 -15.42 23.57
N SER A 108 -20.10 -14.37 24.39
CA SER A 108 -19.00 -13.40 24.40
C SER A 108 -17.64 -14.06 24.68
N ARG A 109 -17.64 -15.22 25.36
CA ARG A 109 -16.45 -16.04 25.62
C ARG A 109 -16.78 -17.53 25.43
N ARG A 110 -15.97 -18.23 24.63
CA ARG A 110 -16.12 -19.68 24.38
C ARG A 110 -15.82 -20.55 25.61
N MET A 111 -15.03 -20.04 26.55
CA MET A 111 -14.50 -20.81 27.70
C MET A 111 -15.50 -21.03 28.83
N ASP A 112 -16.58 -20.25 28.89
CA ASP A 112 -17.53 -20.31 30.01
C ASP A 112 -18.57 -21.44 29.86
N GLY A 113 -18.40 -22.34 28.87
CA GLY A 113 -19.33 -23.44 28.57
C GLY A 113 -20.69 -23.00 28.03
N ASN A 114 -20.91 -21.68 27.93
CA ASN A 114 -22.09 -21.09 27.34
C ASN A 114 -22.10 -21.38 25.83
N LYS A 115 -23.18 -21.96 25.33
CA LYS A 115 -23.37 -22.32 23.92
C LYS A 115 -24.03 -21.20 23.11
N GLY A 116 -24.03 -19.96 23.62
CA GLY A 116 -24.79 -18.86 23.02
C GLY A 116 -26.28 -18.95 23.34
N GLN A 117 -27.05 -18.02 22.80
CA GLN A 117 -28.51 -17.96 22.97
C GLN A 117 -29.18 -17.72 21.62
N LEU A 118 -30.41 -18.21 21.47
CA LEU A 118 -31.25 -17.83 20.34
C LEU A 118 -31.93 -16.51 20.68
N GLY A 119 -31.77 -15.53 19.81
CA GLY A 119 -32.55 -14.31 19.77
C GLY A 119 -33.60 -14.37 18.66
N GLU A 120 -34.62 -13.53 18.75
CA GLU A 120 -35.55 -13.27 17.65
C GLU A 120 -35.40 -11.82 17.19
N GLU A 121 -35.13 -11.63 15.91
CA GLU A 121 -35.12 -10.33 15.25
C GLU A 121 -36.45 -10.15 14.51
N VAL A 122 -37.25 -9.16 14.91
CA VAL A 122 -38.54 -8.88 14.27
C VAL A 122 -38.32 -8.14 12.94
N VAL A 123 -38.70 -8.77 11.82
CA VAL A 123 -38.67 -8.19 10.46
C VAL A 123 -39.99 -7.46 10.16
N PHE A 124 -41.10 -8.05 10.57
CA PHE A 124 -42.43 -7.45 10.49
C PHE A 124 -43.20 -7.76 11.77
N GLY A 125 -43.79 -6.75 12.40
CA GLY A 125 -44.60 -6.96 13.58
C GLY A 125 -45.65 -5.88 13.75
N LYS A 126 -46.80 -6.26 14.30
CA LYS A 126 -47.90 -5.35 14.64
C LYS A 126 -48.14 -5.45 16.14
N PHE A 127 -48.15 -4.30 16.81
CA PHE A 127 -48.17 -4.23 18.26
C PHE A 127 -49.20 -3.22 18.76
N LEU A 128 -49.85 -3.56 19.87
CA LEU A 128 -50.56 -2.61 20.70
C LEU A 128 -49.58 -2.09 21.74
N TYR A 129 -49.21 -0.83 21.62
CA TYR A 129 -48.23 -0.18 22.46
C TYR A 129 -48.92 0.74 23.46
N ARG A 130 -48.72 0.52 24.77
CA ARG A 130 -49.30 1.35 25.82
C ARG A 130 -48.20 2.11 26.54
N TRP A 131 -48.34 3.43 26.56
CA TRP A 131 -47.43 4.31 27.26
C TRP A 131 -48.21 5.37 28.00
N LYS A 132 -47.98 5.46 29.32
CA LYS A 132 -48.81 6.24 30.25
C LYS A 132 -50.29 5.81 30.14
N SER A 133 -51.20 6.70 29.77
CA SER A 133 -52.64 6.48 29.67
C SER A 133 -53.14 6.42 28.22
N GLU A 134 -52.26 6.25 27.24
CA GLU A 134 -52.58 6.23 25.81
C GLU A 134 -52.18 4.89 25.19
N GLU A 135 -52.96 4.47 24.19
CA GLU A 135 -52.70 3.27 23.39
C GLU A 135 -52.41 3.67 21.94
N PHE A 136 -51.40 3.02 21.36
CA PHE A 136 -50.96 3.22 19.98
C PHE A 136 -50.94 1.89 19.25
N VAL A 137 -51.31 1.89 17.97
CA VAL A 137 -51.08 0.73 17.10
C VAL A 137 -49.79 0.96 16.34
N ILE A 138 -48.78 0.11 16.55
CA ILE A 138 -47.44 0.28 16.00
C ILE A 138 -47.11 -0.88 15.07
N TYR A 139 -46.70 -0.58 13.85
CA TYR A 139 -46.10 -1.56 12.97
C TYR A 139 -44.58 -1.35 12.92
N LEU A 140 -43.82 -2.42 13.12
CA LEU A 140 -42.41 -2.47 12.81
C LEU A 140 -42.26 -3.13 11.44
N VAL A 141 -41.66 -2.44 10.49
CA VAL A 141 -41.48 -2.95 9.13
C VAL A 141 -40.04 -2.76 8.72
N ASP A 142 -39.44 -3.84 8.27
CA ASP A 142 -38.15 -3.86 7.62
C ASP A 142 -38.32 -3.76 6.09
N GLY A 143 -37.76 -2.70 5.50
CA GLY A 143 -37.79 -2.43 4.07
C GLY A 143 -36.62 -3.03 3.27
N ARG A 144 -35.88 -4.01 3.80
CA ARG A 144 -34.78 -4.70 3.08
C ARG A 144 -35.26 -5.34 1.76
N ASP A 145 -34.71 -4.87 0.64
CA ASP A 145 -34.65 -5.57 -0.65
C ASP A 145 -33.23 -6.15 -0.84
N GLY A 146 -32.89 -7.28 -0.20
CA GLY A 146 -31.59 -7.96 -0.34
C GLY A 146 -30.76 -8.09 0.94
N ASP A 147 -29.56 -8.70 0.82
CA ASP A 147 -28.76 -9.22 1.96
C ASP A 147 -27.65 -8.28 2.49
N GLU A 148 -27.23 -7.23 1.75
CA GLU A 148 -26.19 -6.27 2.21
C GLU A 148 -26.53 -4.80 1.81
N SER A 149 -26.16 -3.83 2.68
CA SER A 149 -26.91 -2.58 2.94
C SER A 149 -26.27 -1.27 2.44
N TYR A 150 -27.08 -0.33 1.92
CA TYR A 150 -27.14 1.06 2.45
C TYR A 150 -28.41 1.82 2.00
N PRO A 151 -29.20 2.45 2.90
CA PRO A 151 -29.37 2.19 4.34
C PRO A 151 -30.50 1.18 4.62
N GLN A 152 -30.42 0.48 5.77
CA GLN A 152 -31.52 -0.38 6.25
C GLN A 152 -32.72 0.47 6.66
N LEU A 153 -33.86 0.28 5.98
CA LEU A 153 -35.10 1.03 6.22
C LEU A 153 -35.98 0.25 7.20
N LYS A 154 -35.56 0.14 8.46
CA LYS A 154 -36.41 -0.42 9.51
C LYS A 154 -37.11 0.69 10.27
N ASN A 155 -38.42 0.76 10.09
CA ASN A 155 -39.24 1.89 10.51
C ASN A 155 -40.38 1.43 11.43
N TYR A 156 -40.67 2.23 12.46
CA TYR A 156 -41.89 2.17 13.24
C TYR A 156 -42.95 3.08 12.60
N TYR A 157 -44.14 2.52 12.39
CA TYR A 157 -45.33 3.21 11.88
C TYR A 157 -46.34 3.30 13.01
N ILE A 158 -46.46 4.47 13.61
CA ILE A 158 -47.30 4.74 14.78
C ILE A 158 -48.63 5.31 14.31
N LEU A 159 -49.71 4.56 14.52
CA LEU A 159 -51.08 5.02 14.31
C LEU A 159 -51.65 5.56 15.62
N THR A 160 -52.20 6.77 15.57
CA THR A 160 -52.72 7.47 16.74
C THR A 160 -53.93 8.33 16.41
N ALA A 161 -54.83 8.52 17.38
CA ALA A 161 -55.87 9.55 17.32
C ALA A 161 -55.39 10.90 17.89
N ASN A 162 -54.22 10.92 18.55
CA ASN A 162 -53.63 12.08 19.20
C ASN A 162 -52.15 12.20 18.85
N VAL A 163 -51.85 13.03 17.84
CA VAL A 163 -50.49 13.27 17.34
C VAL A 163 -49.56 13.80 18.43
N TYR A 164 -50.05 14.72 19.27
CA TYR A 164 -49.25 15.34 20.34
C TYR A 164 -48.72 14.30 21.36
N LYS A 165 -49.53 13.30 21.70
CA LYS A 165 -49.12 12.21 22.60
C LYS A 165 -48.09 11.29 21.97
N ALA A 166 -48.21 11.02 20.67
CA ALA A 166 -47.24 10.22 19.94
C ALA A 166 -45.89 10.96 19.78
N GLU A 167 -45.90 12.27 19.52
CA GLU A 167 -44.68 13.09 19.51
C GLU A 167 -43.97 13.06 20.87
N GLN A 168 -44.73 13.15 21.98
CA GLN A 168 -44.16 13.01 23.33
C GLN A 168 -43.55 11.63 23.56
N LEU A 169 -44.15 10.55 23.04
CA LEU A 169 -43.59 9.20 23.11
C LEU A 169 -42.27 9.11 22.35
N VAL A 170 -42.22 9.65 21.13
CA VAL A 170 -41.00 9.66 20.30
C VAL A 170 -39.89 10.46 20.97
N ILE A 171 -40.18 11.63 21.54
CA ILE A 171 -39.21 12.43 22.28
C ILE A 171 -38.69 11.68 23.51
N ALA A 172 -39.58 11.07 24.30
CA ALA A 172 -39.19 10.34 25.50
C ALA A 172 -38.31 9.12 25.16
N THR A 173 -38.69 8.37 24.11
CA THR A 173 -37.95 7.20 23.64
C THR A 173 -36.59 7.59 23.05
N GLY A 174 -36.56 8.62 22.20
CA GLY A 174 -35.32 9.13 21.60
C GLY A 174 -34.35 9.71 22.64
N SER A 175 -34.86 10.45 23.64
CA SER A 175 -34.05 10.93 24.76
C SER A 175 -33.43 9.76 25.53
N TRP A 176 -34.24 8.78 25.91
CA TRP A 176 -33.76 7.59 26.62
C TRP A 176 -32.75 6.78 25.79
N ALA A 177 -32.98 6.65 24.48
CA ALA A 177 -32.06 5.97 23.57
C ALA A 177 -30.73 6.71 23.39
N SER A 178 -30.74 8.04 23.51
CA SER A 178 -29.52 8.85 23.47
C SER A 178 -28.74 8.80 24.79
N ASP A 179 -29.43 8.66 25.92
CA ASP A 179 -28.80 8.58 27.25
C ASP A 179 -27.94 7.31 27.41
N LEU A 180 -26.90 7.40 28.25
CA LEU A 180 -26.05 6.26 28.60
C LEU A 180 -26.59 5.58 29.86
N HIS A 181 -26.76 4.25 29.81
CA HIS A 181 -27.27 3.44 30.92
C HIS A 181 -26.18 2.44 31.35
N ASP A 182 -25.21 2.91 32.14
CA ASP A 182 -24.03 2.13 32.56
C ASP A 182 -23.16 1.66 31.36
N GLU A 183 -22.91 2.59 30.44
CA GLU A 183 -22.26 2.35 29.15
C GLU A 183 -21.29 3.49 28.80
N VAL A 184 -20.35 3.21 27.90
CA VAL A 184 -19.42 4.21 27.34
C VAL A 184 -19.64 4.31 25.84
N TRP A 185 -19.62 5.52 25.28
CA TRP A 185 -19.60 5.67 23.82
C TRP A 185 -18.23 5.29 23.29
N VAL A 186 -18.18 4.32 22.38
CA VAL A 186 -16.96 3.90 21.69
C VAL A 186 -17.10 4.22 20.21
N TYR A 187 -16.09 4.89 19.66
CA TYR A 187 -15.97 5.10 18.22
C TYR A 187 -14.96 4.10 17.63
N ASP A 188 -15.43 3.29 16.68
CA ASP A 188 -14.61 2.32 15.95
C ASP A 188 -15.13 2.15 14.52
N GLN A 189 -14.21 2.02 13.55
CA GLN A 189 -14.48 1.74 12.12
C GLN A 189 -15.58 2.56 11.43
N GLY A 190 -15.84 3.80 11.86
CA GLY A 190 -16.85 4.67 11.24
C GLY A 190 -18.18 4.77 11.99
N THR A 191 -18.33 4.06 13.11
CA THR A 191 -19.58 3.97 13.85
C THR A 191 -19.41 4.19 15.34
N PHE A 192 -20.46 4.72 15.97
CA PHE A 192 -20.56 4.83 17.42
C PHE A 192 -21.36 3.67 17.99
N GLU A 193 -20.81 3.02 19.01
CA GLU A 193 -21.45 1.94 19.74
C GLU A 193 -21.44 2.23 21.24
N LYS A 194 -22.44 1.70 21.95
CA LYS A 194 -22.47 1.73 23.41
C LYS A 194 -21.79 0.47 23.94
N ASP A 195 -20.64 0.63 24.59
CA ASP A 195 -19.82 -0.48 25.09
C ASP A 195 -19.99 -0.64 26.60
N ARG A 196 -20.80 -1.63 27.01
CA ARG A 196 -20.99 -2.00 28.41
C ARG A 196 -19.84 -2.84 28.98
N GLU A 197 -19.09 -3.54 28.14
CA GLU A 197 -17.93 -4.31 28.60
C GLU A 197 -16.80 -3.37 29.04
N LEU A 198 -16.53 -2.32 28.26
CA LEU A 198 -15.57 -1.27 28.61
C LEU A 198 -15.99 -0.53 29.88
N TRP A 199 -17.28 -0.21 30.02
CA TRP A 199 -17.82 0.33 31.28
C TRP A 199 -17.49 -0.58 32.47
N ASN A 200 -17.89 -1.84 32.42
CA ASN A 200 -17.62 -2.81 33.48
C ASN A 200 -16.12 -3.01 33.76
N SER A 201 -15.26 -2.89 32.74
CA SER A 201 -13.80 -2.90 32.91
C SER A 201 -13.30 -1.64 33.63
N ALA A 202 -13.84 -0.48 33.31
CA ALA A 202 -13.48 0.78 33.96
C ALA A 202 -13.91 0.79 35.43
N GLN A 203 -15.12 0.33 35.75
CA GLN A 203 -15.65 0.23 37.12
C GLN A 203 -14.78 -0.65 38.05
N LYS A 204 -14.04 -1.62 37.51
CA LYS A 204 -13.09 -2.44 38.28
C LYS A 204 -11.76 -1.73 38.58
N SER A 205 -11.48 -0.62 37.90
CA SER A 205 -10.26 0.15 38.04
C SER A 205 -10.53 1.33 38.98
N THR A 206 -10.13 1.24 40.24
CA THR A 206 -10.18 2.37 41.18
C THR A 206 -8.81 3.02 41.26
N TRP A 207 -8.75 4.31 41.60
CA TRP A 207 -7.47 4.96 41.85
C TRP A 207 -6.68 4.25 42.95
N ASP A 208 -7.32 3.66 43.96
CA ASP A 208 -6.65 2.87 45.00
C ASP A 208 -5.91 1.63 44.48
N ALA A 209 -6.41 1.03 43.39
CA ALA A 209 -5.76 -0.10 42.73
C ALA A 209 -4.59 0.31 41.82
N VAL A 210 -4.49 1.59 41.45
CA VAL A 210 -3.43 2.12 40.59
C VAL A 210 -2.19 2.44 41.44
N ILE A 211 -1.11 1.70 41.19
CA ILE A 211 0.19 1.91 41.82
C ILE A 211 0.96 2.97 41.02
N LEU A 212 1.08 4.16 41.59
CA LEU A 212 1.83 5.31 41.05
C LEU A 212 2.46 6.06 42.21
N ASP A 213 3.34 7.01 41.88
CA ASP A 213 3.83 8.01 42.82
C ASP A 213 2.65 8.78 43.45
N SER A 214 2.71 9.02 44.77
CA SER A 214 1.59 9.63 45.52
C SER A 214 1.27 11.03 45.01
N ASP A 215 2.31 11.83 44.77
CA ASP A 215 2.16 13.23 44.37
C ASP A 215 1.62 13.31 42.95
N MET A 216 2.11 12.44 42.06
CA MET A 216 1.58 12.32 40.70
C MET A 216 0.11 11.89 40.70
N LYS A 217 -0.25 10.90 41.52
CA LYS A 217 -1.63 10.39 41.63
C LYS A 217 -2.59 11.47 42.14
N GLU A 218 -2.23 12.20 43.19
CA GLU A 218 -3.03 13.32 43.70
C GLU A 218 -3.18 14.43 42.66
N ALA A 219 -2.10 14.77 41.96
CA ALA A 219 -2.13 15.78 40.90
C ALA A 219 -3.08 15.39 39.75
N LEU A 220 -3.06 14.12 39.32
CA LEU A 220 -3.95 13.60 38.29
C LEU A 220 -5.42 13.69 38.72
N ILE A 221 -5.75 13.23 39.93
CA ILE A 221 -7.11 13.26 40.47
C ILE A 221 -7.62 14.70 40.56
N ASN A 222 -6.81 15.61 41.12
CA ASN A 222 -7.17 17.00 41.30
C ASN A 222 -7.37 17.73 39.96
N ASP A 223 -6.53 17.47 38.95
CA ASP A 223 -6.66 18.11 37.64
C ASP A 223 -7.97 17.78 36.92
N HIS A 224 -8.40 16.53 36.99
CA HIS A 224 -9.67 16.11 36.38
C HIS A 224 -10.86 16.68 37.17
N ASN A 225 -10.88 16.52 38.49
CA ASN A 225 -12.01 16.98 39.32
C ASN A 225 -12.16 18.51 39.29
N SER A 226 -11.05 19.24 39.46
CA SER A 226 -11.06 20.70 39.47
C SER A 226 -11.55 21.29 38.15
N PHE A 227 -11.23 20.66 37.01
CA PHE A 227 -11.73 21.11 35.70
C PHE A 227 -13.26 21.08 35.63
N PHE A 228 -13.86 19.94 36.01
CA PHE A 228 -15.31 19.76 35.93
C PHE A 228 -16.07 20.60 36.97
N GLU A 229 -15.47 20.90 38.12
CA GLU A 229 -16.02 21.84 39.12
C GLU A 229 -15.91 23.31 38.72
N SER A 230 -14.92 23.67 37.89
CA SER A 230 -14.57 25.07 37.61
C SER A 230 -15.39 25.74 36.51
N ARG A 231 -16.47 25.13 35.99
CA ARG A 231 -17.28 25.68 34.88
C ARG A 231 -17.61 27.17 35.05
N LYS A 232 -18.07 27.54 36.25
CA LYS A 232 -18.44 28.93 36.58
C LYS A 232 -17.22 29.85 36.51
N THR A 233 -16.09 29.43 37.06
CA THR A 233 -14.82 30.16 37.04
C THR A 233 -14.36 30.44 35.61
N TYR A 234 -14.40 29.45 34.72
CA TYR A 234 -14.05 29.64 33.30
C TYR A 234 -14.96 30.67 32.61
N LYS A 235 -16.27 30.58 32.88
CA LYS A 235 -17.27 31.51 32.36
C LYS A 235 -17.04 32.95 32.86
N ASP A 236 -16.79 33.12 34.16
CA ASP A 236 -16.60 34.43 34.78
C ASP A 236 -15.29 35.09 34.31
N LEU A 237 -14.26 34.30 33.98
CA LEU A 237 -12.99 34.76 33.41
C LEU A 237 -13.01 34.96 31.89
N GLY A 238 -14.07 34.53 31.19
CA GLY A 238 -14.19 34.64 29.73
C GLY A 238 -13.21 33.76 28.95
N VAL A 239 -12.73 32.66 29.54
CA VAL A 239 -11.81 31.71 28.88
C VAL A 239 -12.56 30.44 28.44
N PRO A 240 -12.18 29.81 27.31
CA PRO A 240 -12.82 28.57 26.85
C PRO A 240 -12.72 27.47 27.90
N TRP A 241 -13.84 26.83 28.22
CA TRP A 241 -13.89 25.74 29.22
C TRP A 241 -13.48 24.42 28.58
N LYS A 242 -12.22 24.32 28.15
CA LYS A 242 -11.63 23.11 27.58
C LYS A 242 -10.28 22.81 28.22
N ARG A 243 -9.91 21.53 28.28
CA ARG A 243 -8.62 21.08 28.81
C ARG A 243 -8.10 19.88 28.03
N GLY A 244 -6.80 19.83 27.79
CA GLY A 244 -6.13 18.67 27.20
C GLY A 244 -4.95 18.18 28.04
N LEU A 245 -4.88 16.87 28.30
CA LEU A 245 -3.76 16.20 28.99
C LEU A 245 -3.15 15.10 28.10
N ILE A 246 -1.84 14.88 28.24
CA ILE A 246 -1.16 13.73 27.62
C ILE A 246 -0.49 12.88 28.71
N TYR A 247 -0.77 11.58 28.71
CA TYR A 247 -0.03 10.57 29.45
C TYR A 247 1.03 9.97 28.52
N HIS A 248 2.31 10.08 28.89
CA HIS A 248 3.39 9.54 28.06
C HIS A 248 4.41 8.76 28.88
N GLY A 249 5.13 7.86 28.23
CA GLY A 249 6.19 7.06 28.85
C GLY A 249 6.20 5.63 28.34
N PRO A 250 7.15 4.79 28.81
CA PRO A 250 7.30 3.42 28.34
C PRO A 250 5.99 2.60 28.42
N PRO A 251 5.84 1.59 27.53
CA PRO A 251 4.67 0.72 27.52
C PRO A 251 4.59 -0.10 28.82
N GLY A 252 3.37 -0.37 29.27
CA GLY A 252 3.13 -1.23 30.44
C GLY A 252 3.24 -0.56 31.82
N ASN A 253 3.42 0.77 31.91
CA ASN A 253 3.55 1.49 33.19
C ASN A 253 2.27 2.22 33.66
N GLY A 254 1.09 1.73 33.29
CA GLY A 254 -0.16 2.15 33.93
C GLY A 254 -0.89 3.36 33.32
N LYS A 255 -0.58 3.75 32.08
CA LYS A 255 -1.32 4.82 31.36
C LYS A 255 -2.81 4.49 31.17
N THR A 256 -3.12 3.34 30.55
CA THR A 256 -4.50 2.88 30.29
C THR A 256 -5.30 2.60 31.55
N ILE A 257 -4.69 1.99 32.59
CA ILE A 257 -5.41 1.76 33.86
C ILE A 257 -5.75 3.08 34.57
N SER A 258 -4.90 4.11 34.46
CA SER A 258 -5.18 5.44 35.00
C SER A 258 -6.32 6.15 34.26
N ILE A 259 -6.42 5.99 32.93
CA ILE A 259 -7.57 6.45 32.14
C ILE A 259 -8.85 5.76 32.64
N LYS A 260 -8.84 4.42 32.78
CA LYS A 260 -9.98 3.66 33.29
C LYS A 260 -10.38 4.04 34.72
N ALA A 261 -9.41 4.28 35.61
CA ALA A 261 -9.67 4.77 36.96
C ALA A 261 -10.28 6.17 36.97
N THR A 262 -9.87 7.03 36.03
CA THR A 262 -10.48 8.34 35.83
C THR A 262 -11.93 8.20 35.32
N MET A 263 -12.19 7.31 34.36
CA MET A 263 -13.54 7.04 33.85
C MET A 263 -14.49 6.62 34.98
N HIS A 264 -14.06 5.71 35.85
CA HIS A 264 -14.84 5.30 37.02
C HIS A 264 -15.09 6.44 38.00
N MET A 265 -14.03 7.20 38.35
CA MET A 265 -14.17 8.37 39.22
C MET A 265 -15.16 9.40 38.64
N LEU A 266 -15.15 9.63 37.32
CA LEU A 266 -16.02 10.58 36.64
C LEU A 266 -17.46 10.07 36.49
N ALA A 267 -17.63 8.75 36.38
CA ALA A 267 -18.93 8.09 36.39
C ALA A 267 -19.67 8.29 37.72
N ASP A 268 -18.95 8.18 38.84
CA ASP A 268 -19.48 8.30 40.20
C ASP A 268 -19.77 9.75 40.65
N ARG A 269 -19.37 10.75 39.85
CA ARG A 269 -19.63 12.16 40.16
C ARG A 269 -21.12 12.49 40.05
N THR A 270 -21.51 13.57 40.73
CA THR A 270 -22.85 14.16 40.58
C THR A 270 -22.71 15.64 40.18
N PRO A 271 -23.13 16.05 38.96
CA PRO A 271 -23.65 15.20 37.89
C PRO A 271 -22.56 14.30 37.29
N THR A 272 -22.98 13.14 36.77
CA THR A 272 -22.12 12.18 36.08
C THR A 272 -21.50 12.81 34.83
N VAL A 273 -20.23 12.51 34.57
CA VAL A 273 -19.53 12.95 33.36
C VAL A 273 -19.40 11.76 32.40
N PRO A 274 -20.08 11.77 31.24
CA PRO A 274 -19.97 10.71 30.25
C PRO A 274 -18.57 10.64 29.61
N THR A 275 -18.20 9.44 29.18
CA THR A 275 -16.95 9.20 28.44
C THR A 275 -17.26 8.89 26.98
N VAL A 276 -16.49 9.51 26.08
CA VAL A 276 -16.39 9.13 24.67
C VAL A 276 -14.99 8.59 24.44
N TYR A 277 -14.90 7.34 24.00
CA TYR A 277 -13.65 6.60 23.84
C TYR A 277 -13.38 6.32 22.36
N VAL A 278 -12.21 6.71 21.86
CA VAL A 278 -11.83 6.53 20.45
C VAL A 278 -10.88 5.34 20.33
N ARG A 279 -11.30 4.31 19.59
CA ARG A 279 -10.45 3.13 19.29
C ARG A 279 -9.71 3.27 17.96
N SER A 280 -10.38 3.80 16.94
CA SER A 280 -9.81 3.96 15.60
C SER A 280 -10.34 5.22 14.93
N LEU A 281 -9.58 5.82 14.01
CA LEU A 281 -10.07 6.86 13.11
C LEU A 281 -10.46 6.31 11.73
N GLU A 282 -10.24 5.04 11.47
CA GLU A 282 -10.57 4.41 10.19
C GLU A 282 -12.09 4.41 9.95
N SER A 283 -12.50 4.75 8.74
CA SER A 283 -13.89 4.66 8.29
C SER A 283 -13.94 4.71 6.76
N TRP A 284 -15.06 4.25 6.19
CA TRP A 284 -15.33 4.34 4.75
C TRP A 284 -15.38 5.80 4.24
N MET A 285 -15.66 6.77 5.12
CA MET A 285 -15.68 8.21 4.83
C MET A 285 -14.32 8.89 5.05
N GLY A 286 -13.33 8.14 5.54
CA GLY A 286 -11.99 8.63 5.85
C GLY A 286 -11.85 9.28 7.23
N PRO A 287 -10.60 9.40 7.74
CA PRO A 287 -10.31 9.82 9.10
C PRO A 287 -10.67 11.29 9.41
N GLN A 288 -10.77 12.12 8.38
CA GLN A 288 -11.17 13.53 8.51
C GLN A 288 -12.63 13.63 8.96
N TYR A 289 -13.51 12.84 8.35
CA TYR A 289 -14.92 12.77 8.72
C TYR A 289 -15.08 12.11 10.09
N SER A 290 -14.31 11.04 10.36
CA SER A 290 -14.26 10.39 11.67
C SER A 290 -13.99 11.39 12.81
N LEU A 291 -12.97 12.24 12.67
CA LEU A 291 -12.67 13.25 13.67
C LEU A 291 -13.80 14.26 13.85
N HIS A 292 -14.44 14.67 12.76
CA HIS A 292 -15.56 15.60 12.83
C HIS A 292 -16.71 15.05 13.68
N ILE A 293 -17.13 13.80 13.39
CA ILE A 293 -18.23 13.15 14.11
C ILE A 293 -17.85 12.79 15.55
N ILE A 294 -16.57 12.47 15.82
CA ILE A 294 -16.08 12.25 17.19
C ILE A 294 -16.25 13.51 18.04
N PHE A 295 -15.77 14.64 17.55
CA PHE A 295 -15.86 15.90 18.28
C PHE A 295 -17.30 16.43 18.33
N GLU A 296 -18.14 16.16 17.32
CA GLU A 296 -19.57 16.43 17.37
C GLU A 296 -20.24 15.65 18.50
N LYS A 297 -19.94 14.35 18.63
CA LYS A 297 -20.44 13.53 19.73
C LYS A 297 -19.96 14.02 21.10
N ALA A 298 -18.68 14.39 21.22
CA ALA A 298 -18.16 14.95 22.46
C ALA A 298 -18.84 16.28 22.86
N ARG A 299 -19.24 17.10 21.87
CA ARG A 299 -20.01 18.34 22.09
C ARG A 299 -21.44 18.06 22.53
N GLU A 300 -22.10 17.05 21.96
CA GLU A 300 -23.44 16.60 22.38
C GLU A 300 -23.47 16.18 23.86
N PHE A 301 -22.40 15.52 24.32
CA PHE A 301 -22.29 14.97 25.68
C PHE A 301 -21.54 15.90 26.65
N ALA A 302 -21.29 17.16 26.30
CA ALA A 302 -20.57 18.08 27.17
C ALA A 302 -21.36 18.39 28.47
N PRO A 303 -20.74 18.32 29.68
CA PRO A 303 -19.33 18.06 29.93
C PRO A 303 -18.93 16.60 29.68
N CYS A 304 -17.86 16.39 28.92
CA CYS A 304 -17.47 15.08 28.40
C CYS A 304 -15.99 14.80 28.66
N TYR A 305 -15.67 13.54 28.97
CA TYR A 305 -14.31 13.00 28.98
C TYR A 305 -14.03 12.29 27.66
N LEU A 306 -13.20 12.90 26.80
CA LEU A 306 -12.86 12.39 25.47
C LEU A 306 -11.49 11.73 25.50
N VAL A 307 -11.44 10.43 25.23
CA VAL A 307 -10.26 9.58 25.35
C VAL A 307 -9.69 9.22 23.97
N PHE A 308 -8.41 9.50 23.77
CA PHE A 308 -7.60 9.00 22.65
C PHE A 308 -6.46 8.14 23.19
N GLU A 309 -6.56 6.81 23.12
CA GLU A 309 -5.42 5.95 23.45
C GLU A 309 -4.47 5.81 22.26
N ASP A 310 -3.17 5.71 22.57
CA ASP A 310 -2.09 5.57 21.58
C ASP A 310 -2.22 6.59 20.44
N ILE A 311 -2.32 7.87 20.80
CA ILE A 311 -2.59 8.98 19.88
C ILE A 311 -1.54 9.10 18.76
N ASP A 312 -0.33 8.58 18.95
CA ASP A 312 0.72 8.47 17.93
C ASP A 312 0.35 7.51 16.79
N SER A 313 -0.46 6.48 17.08
CA SER A 313 -1.03 5.59 16.06
C SER A 313 -2.26 6.19 15.38
N LEU A 314 -3.08 6.95 16.12
CA LEU A 314 -4.31 7.54 15.60
C LEU A 314 -4.04 8.77 14.73
N VAL A 315 -3.17 9.68 15.19
CA VAL A 315 -2.94 10.99 14.56
C VAL A 315 -1.70 10.92 13.68
N THR A 316 -1.87 10.36 12.48
CA THR A 316 -0.83 10.35 11.44
C THR A 316 -0.61 11.74 10.83
N PRO A 317 0.51 12.00 10.13
CA PRO A 317 0.80 13.30 9.55
C PRO A 317 -0.29 13.86 8.60
N ASP A 318 -1.02 12.98 7.92
CA ASP A 318 -2.14 13.30 7.01
C ASP A 318 -3.41 13.75 7.75
N VAL A 319 -3.66 13.17 8.92
CA VAL A 319 -4.84 13.42 9.74
C VAL A 319 -4.61 14.57 10.73
N ARG A 320 -3.33 14.85 11.04
CA ARG A 320 -2.88 15.85 12.00
C ARG A 320 -3.53 17.22 11.84
N SER A 321 -3.61 17.76 10.62
CA SER A 321 -4.19 19.09 10.41
C SER A 321 -5.67 19.13 10.81
N TYR A 322 -6.42 18.08 10.48
CA TYR A 322 -7.83 17.91 10.83
C TYR A 322 -8.02 17.74 12.34
N PHE A 323 -7.18 16.91 12.98
CA PHE A 323 -7.18 16.75 14.43
C PHE A 323 -6.93 18.07 15.14
N LEU A 324 -5.90 18.82 14.72
CA LEU A 324 -5.57 20.12 15.29
C LEU A 324 -6.69 21.14 15.09
N ASN A 325 -7.38 21.12 13.94
CA ASN A 325 -8.51 22.00 13.68
C ASN A 325 -9.69 21.72 14.63
N GLU A 326 -9.99 20.45 14.91
CA GLU A 326 -11.04 20.08 15.86
C GLU A 326 -10.64 20.39 17.31
N VAL A 327 -9.37 20.19 17.71
CA VAL A 327 -8.87 20.52 19.06
C VAL A 327 -8.79 22.04 19.32
N ASP A 328 -8.35 22.81 18.33
CA ASP A 328 -8.31 24.28 18.40
C ASP A 328 -9.72 24.89 18.35
N GLY A 329 -10.66 24.19 17.71
CA GLY A 329 -12.08 24.51 17.74
C GLY A 329 -12.48 25.59 16.73
N LEU A 330 -12.79 25.19 15.49
CA LEU A 330 -13.64 25.98 14.59
C LEU A 330 -15.08 26.13 15.15
N LYS A 331 -15.48 25.24 16.08
CA LYS A 331 -16.72 25.26 16.89
C LYS A 331 -16.34 25.33 18.39
N GLN A 332 -17.26 25.78 19.26
CA GLN A 332 -17.02 25.85 20.71
C GLN A 332 -16.92 24.44 21.32
N ASN A 333 -15.74 24.11 21.89
CA ASN A 333 -15.48 22.85 22.61
C ASN A 333 -15.62 23.01 24.14
N ASP A 334 -16.58 23.82 24.57
CA ASP A 334 -16.81 24.07 26.00
C ASP A 334 -17.32 22.80 26.70
N GLY A 335 -16.72 22.48 27.86
CA GLY A 335 -17.00 21.30 28.66
C GLY A 335 -16.24 20.04 28.25
N ILE A 336 -15.37 20.10 27.24
CA ILE A 336 -14.63 18.92 26.77
C ILE A 336 -13.27 18.83 27.47
N PHE A 337 -13.04 17.70 28.14
CA PHE A 337 -11.74 17.30 28.66
C PHE A 337 -11.15 16.22 27.76
N ILE A 338 -10.05 16.52 27.07
CA ILE A 338 -9.36 15.60 26.16
C ILE A 338 -8.21 14.94 26.92
N ILE A 339 -8.21 13.61 27.01
CA ILE A 339 -7.06 12.84 27.47
C ILE A 339 -6.48 12.07 26.29
N ALA A 340 -5.15 12.07 26.17
CA ALA A 340 -4.45 11.24 25.21
C ALA A 340 -3.35 10.41 25.89
N SER A 341 -3.16 9.16 25.47
CA SER A 341 -1.98 8.37 25.85
C SER A 341 -1.03 8.19 24.67
N THR A 342 0.27 8.06 24.92
CA THR A 342 1.27 7.72 23.91
C THR A 342 2.46 7.01 24.55
N ASN A 343 3.13 6.14 23.80
CA ASN A 343 4.42 5.57 24.22
C ASN A 343 5.59 6.46 23.77
N HIS A 344 5.39 7.25 22.71
CA HIS A 344 6.42 8.00 22.00
C HIS A 344 6.05 9.47 21.85
N LEU A 345 6.23 10.25 22.92
CA LEU A 345 5.90 11.68 22.91
C LEU A 345 6.67 12.45 21.82
N GLU A 346 7.88 11.99 21.50
CA GLU A 346 8.78 12.53 20.47
C GLU A 346 8.25 12.36 19.04
N LEU A 347 7.41 11.37 18.78
CA LEU A 347 6.78 11.15 17.48
C LEU A 347 5.59 12.10 17.24
N LEU A 348 5.03 12.66 18.32
CA LEU A 348 3.92 13.59 18.21
C LEU A 348 4.38 14.95 17.67
N ASP A 349 3.58 15.49 16.76
CA ASP A 349 3.80 16.81 16.16
C ASP A 349 4.08 17.88 17.23
N PRO A 350 5.06 18.79 17.02
CA PRO A 350 5.32 19.89 17.95
C PRO A 350 4.11 20.77 18.25
N GLY A 351 3.15 20.87 17.33
CA GLY A 351 1.88 21.54 17.55
C GLY A 351 0.96 20.84 18.54
N ILE A 352 1.07 19.53 18.73
CA ILE A 352 0.36 18.75 19.76
C ILE A 352 1.19 18.71 21.05
N SER A 353 2.49 18.42 20.93
CA SER A 353 3.37 18.19 22.07
C SER A 353 3.99 19.45 22.69
N LYS A 354 4.14 20.58 21.98
CA LYS A 354 4.83 21.76 22.53
C LYS A 354 3.94 22.99 22.67
N ARG A 355 2.79 23.05 21.98
CA ARG A 355 1.93 24.24 21.97
C ARG A 355 0.97 24.26 23.17
N PRO A 356 1.07 25.26 24.07
CA PRO A 356 0.07 25.46 25.13
C PRO A 356 -1.32 25.75 24.53
N SER A 357 -2.42 25.48 25.24
CA SER A 357 -3.86 25.59 24.85
C SER A 357 -4.49 24.41 24.11
N ARG A 358 -3.69 23.43 23.66
CA ARG A 358 -4.17 22.16 23.08
C ARG A 358 -4.07 21.06 24.12
N PHE A 359 -2.83 20.74 24.51
CA PHE A 359 -2.51 19.85 25.61
C PHE A 359 -1.65 20.60 26.62
N ASP A 360 -2.33 21.15 27.62
CA ASP A 360 -1.74 22.06 28.61
C ASP A 360 -0.79 21.36 29.58
N ARG A 361 -1.04 20.08 29.85
CA ARG A 361 -0.30 19.29 30.83
C ARG A 361 0.10 17.94 30.29
N LYS A 362 1.26 17.46 30.73
CA LYS A 362 1.84 16.18 30.35
C LYS A 362 2.34 15.47 31.58
N TYR A 363 1.93 14.23 31.72
CA TYR A 363 2.30 13.37 32.83
C TYR A 363 3.18 12.25 32.28
N TYR A 364 4.42 12.20 32.77
CA TYR A 364 5.37 11.16 32.44
C TYR A 364 5.17 9.97 33.38
N PHE A 365 4.98 8.78 32.82
CA PHE A 365 4.85 7.51 33.52
C PHE A 365 6.18 6.75 33.38
N PRO A 366 7.13 6.92 34.33
CA PRO A 366 8.42 6.23 34.29
C PRO A 366 8.27 4.73 34.58
N ASP A 367 9.37 4.00 34.39
CA ASP A 367 9.48 2.65 34.95
C ASP A 367 9.38 2.68 36.48
N PRO A 368 8.79 1.65 37.09
CA PRO A 368 8.51 1.65 38.51
C PRO A 368 9.79 1.67 39.35
N ASN A 369 9.82 2.52 40.36
CA ASN A 369 10.88 2.53 41.37
C ASN A 369 10.79 1.30 42.29
N LEU A 370 11.76 1.11 43.18
CA LEU A 370 11.84 -0.07 44.04
C LEU A 370 10.59 -0.25 44.92
N ASP A 371 10.11 0.83 45.52
CA ASP A 371 8.94 0.80 46.42
C ASP A 371 7.65 0.49 45.64
N GLN A 372 7.52 1.00 44.41
CA GLN A 372 6.42 0.68 43.51
C GLN A 372 6.44 -0.78 43.06
N ARG A 373 7.62 -1.34 42.75
CA ARG A 373 7.78 -2.77 42.42
C ARG A 373 7.44 -3.65 43.64
N GLU A 374 7.84 -3.25 44.83
CA GLU A 374 7.49 -3.95 46.07
C GLU A 374 5.96 -3.90 46.31
N ALA A 375 5.33 -2.74 46.15
CA ALA A 375 3.88 -2.59 46.24
C ALA A 375 3.14 -3.48 45.22
N TYR A 376 3.69 -3.62 44.01
CA TYR A 376 3.16 -4.52 42.99
C TYR A 376 3.33 -6.00 43.36
N CYS A 377 4.45 -6.38 43.99
CA CYS A 377 4.64 -7.73 44.54
C CYS A 377 3.64 -8.01 45.68
N ARG A 378 3.39 -7.05 46.57
CA ARG A 378 2.35 -7.17 47.62
C ARG A 378 0.94 -7.30 47.03
N PHE A 379 0.67 -6.69 45.88
CA PHE A 379 -0.57 -6.92 45.14
C PHE A 379 -0.69 -8.38 44.68
N TRP A 380 0.36 -8.95 44.08
CA TRP A 380 0.40 -10.37 43.70
C TRP A 380 0.29 -11.30 44.89
N GLN A 381 0.94 -10.97 46.01
CA GLN A 381 0.84 -11.70 47.26
C GLN A 381 -0.62 -11.78 47.75
N ARG A 382 -1.34 -10.65 47.78
CA ARG A 382 -2.77 -10.64 48.13
C ARG A 382 -3.61 -11.46 47.16
N LYS A 383 -3.30 -11.38 45.86
CA LYS A 383 -4.00 -12.12 44.80
C LYS A 383 -3.79 -13.64 44.91
N LEU A 384 -2.59 -14.07 45.33
CA LEU A 384 -2.22 -15.48 45.48
C LEU A 384 -2.51 -16.06 46.87
N LYS A 385 -2.79 -15.21 47.87
CA LYS A 385 -3.14 -15.63 49.24
C LYS A 385 -4.19 -16.75 49.34
N PRO A 386 -5.22 -16.83 48.46
CA PRO A 386 -6.16 -17.95 48.49
C PRO A 386 -5.56 -19.31 48.08
N ASN A 387 -4.46 -19.31 47.34
CA ASN A 387 -3.79 -20.52 46.86
C ASN A 387 -2.85 -21.08 47.93
N LYS A 388 -3.26 -22.17 48.58
CA LYS A 388 -2.48 -22.82 49.65
C LYS A 388 -1.26 -23.59 49.16
N GLU A 389 -1.14 -23.82 47.84
CA GLU A 389 -0.01 -24.56 47.25
C GLU A 389 1.23 -23.67 47.05
N ILE A 390 1.08 -22.35 47.16
CA ILE A 390 2.16 -21.40 46.89
C ILE A 390 2.46 -20.57 48.15
N GLU A 391 3.64 -20.78 48.71
CA GLU A 391 4.15 -19.97 49.82
C GLU A 391 4.72 -18.65 49.29
N PHE A 392 4.16 -17.52 49.73
CA PHE A 392 4.60 -16.17 49.34
C PHE A 392 4.76 -15.28 50.58
N PRO A 393 5.88 -15.39 51.31
CA PRO A 393 6.13 -14.59 52.52
C PRO A 393 6.48 -13.12 52.20
N ASP A 394 6.39 -12.24 53.19
CA ASP A 394 6.57 -10.79 53.02
C ASP A 394 7.99 -10.42 52.57
N GLU A 395 9.02 -11.14 53.05
CA GLU A 395 10.41 -10.91 52.68
C GLU A 395 10.64 -11.09 51.17
N LEU A 396 9.88 -12.00 50.54
CA LEU A 396 9.99 -12.30 49.12
C LEU A 396 9.52 -11.13 48.23
N CYS A 397 8.62 -10.26 48.74
CA CYS A 397 8.18 -9.09 47.98
C CYS A 397 9.34 -8.11 47.72
N ARG A 398 10.19 -7.89 48.73
CA ARG A 398 11.36 -7.03 48.58
C ARG A 398 12.41 -7.68 47.68
N ALA A 399 12.69 -8.96 47.89
CA ALA A 399 13.67 -9.71 47.10
C ALA A 399 13.30 -9.75 45.60
N ILE A 400 12.02 -9.98 45.25
CA ILE A 400 11.54 -9.93 43.86
C ILE A 400 11.66 -8.50 43.30
N ALA A 401 11.34 -7.48 44.08
CA ALA A 401 11.43 -6.08 43.65
C ALA A 401 12.88 -5.65 43.33
N GLU A 402 13.87 -6.23 44.02
CA GLU A 402 15.30 -5.96 43.78
C GLU A 402 15.81 -6.59 42.48
N ILE A 403 15.48 -7.86 42.23
CA ILE A 403 15.90 -8.55 40.99
C ILE A 403 15.16 -8.08 39.73
N THR A 404 14.03 -7.39 39.87
CA THR A 404 13.22 -6.83 38.77
C THR A 404 13.57 -5.38 38.42
N ASN A 405 14.79 -4.94 38.76
CA ASN A 405 15.24 -3.61 38.37
C ASN A 405 15.13 -3.37 36.85
N LYS A 406 14.64 -2.17 36.47
CA LYS A 406 14.31 -1.71 35.10
C LYS A 406 13.15 -2.44 34.41
N PHE A 407 12.40 -3.30 35.10
CA PHE A 407 11.21 -3.91 34.51
C PHE A 407 10.02 -2.96 34.62
N SER A 408 9.21 -2.87 33.56
CA SER A 408 7.88 -2.26 33.62
C SER A 408 6.92 -3.15 34.42
N PHE A 409 5.78 -2.62 34.86
CA PHE A 409 4.77 -3.46 35.56
C PHE A 409 4.30 -4.63 34.69
N ALA A 410 4.25 -4.47 33.36
CA ALA A 410 3.91 -5.54 32.43
C ALA A 410 4.97 -6.67 32.41
N TYR A 411 6.26 -6.33 32.46
CA TYR A 411 7.33 -7.34 32.56
C TYR A 411 7.29 -8.07 33.91
N ILE A 412 7.00 -7.37 35.01
CA ILE A 412 6.85 -8.01 36.32
C ILE A 412 5.63 -8.94 36.32
N GLN A 413 4.52 -8.52 35.72
CA GLN A 413 3.34 -9.35 35.52
C GLN A 413 3.67 -10.64 34.74
N GLU A 414 4.41 -10.52 33.65
CA GLU A 414 4.83 -11.68 32.85
C GLU A 414 5.71 -12.62 33.67
N ALA A 415 6.67 -12.09 34.44
CA ALA A 415 7.49 -12.90 35.33
C ALA A 415 6.64 -13.72 36.33
N PHE A 416 5.63 -13.10 36.95
CA PHE A 416 4.71 -13.83 37.85
C PHE A 416 3.88 -14.87 37.08
N VAL A 417 3.32 -14.53 35.92
CA VAL A 417 2.49 -15.45 35.13
C VAL A 417 3.29 -16.66 34.65
N ALA A 418 4.47 -16.44 34.05
CA ALA A 418 5.37 -17.49 33.60
C ALA A 418 5.79 -18.42 34.75
N THR A 419 6.09 -17.84 35.91
CA THR A 419 6.44 -18.59 37.13
C THR A 419 5.30 -19.51 37.57
N LEU A 420 4.08 -18.97 37.65
CA LEU A 420 2.91 -19.74 38.08
C LEU A 420 2.56 -20.87 37.09
N LEU A 421 2.70 -20.62 35.79
CA LEU A 421 2.50 -21.65 34.76
C LEU A 421 3.56 -22.75 34.82
N ALA A 422 4.82 -22.39 35.09
CA ALA A 422 5.91 -23.35 35.26
C ALA A 422 5.69 -24.27 36.48
N ILE A 423 5.25 -23.70 37.62
CA ILE A 423 4.90 -24.47 38.82
C ILE A 423 3.72 -25.41 38.53
N ALA A 424 2.66 -24.89 37.88
CA ALA A 424 1.48 -25.68 37.53
C ALA A 424 1.75 -26.78 36.48
N GLY A 425 2.72 -26.58 35.60
CA GLY A 425 3.14 -27.59 34.61
C GLY A 425 3.86 -28.77 35.25
N ARG A 426 4.67 -28.53 36.29
CA ARG A 426 5.41 -29.58 37.01
C ARG A 426 4.52 -30.45 37.89
N SER A 427 3.50 -29.87 38.52
CA SER A 427 2.57 -30.63 39.36
C SER A 427 1.70 -31.65 38.59
N LYS A 428 1.60 -31.53 37.25
CA LYS A 428 0.88 -32.46 36.38
C LYS A 428 1.75 -33.53 35.70
N ALA A 429 3.07 -33.40 35.72
CA ALA A 429 3.97 -34.39 35.14
C ALA A 429 4.24 -35.50 36.16
N GLN A 430 3.65 -36.69 35.96
CA GLN A 430 4.14 -37.88 36.65
C GLN A 430 5.60 -38.14 36.24
N PRO A 431 6.47 -38.60 37.15
CA PRO A 431 7.86 -38.86 36.82
C PRO A 431 7.93 -40.10 35.93
N THR A 432 8.07 -39.90 34.62
CA THR A 432 8.58 -40.94 33.72
C THR A 432 10.10 -40.82 33.70
N GLU A 433 10.77 -41.80 34.29
CA GLU A 433 12.20 -42.04 34.14
C GLU A 433 12.55 -42.15 32.67
N SER A 434 13.07 -41.06 32.08
CA SER A 434 14.12 -41.05 31.05
C SER A 434 14.14 -39.72 30.31
N SER A 435 14.96 -38.78 30.78
CA SER A 435 15.68 -37.83 29.93
C SER A 435 16.69 -37.06 30.77
N GLU A 436 17.82 -37.71 31.02
CA GLU A 436 19.08 -37.01 31.17
C GLU A 436 19.27 -36.08 29.96
N GLY A 437 19.37 -34.77 30.20
CA GLY A 437 19.72 -33.84 29.14
C GLY A 437 19.27 -32.41 29.41
N ALA A 438 19.96 -31.73 30.33
CA ALA A 438 20.39 -30.31 30.21
C ALA A 438 20.67 -29.72 31.61
N TRP A 439 21.66 -30.26 32.30
CA TRP A 439 22.40 -29.48 33.29
C TRP A 439 23.41 -28.62 32.52
N ILE A 440 23.07 -27.36 32.22
CA ILE A 440 24.09 -26.39 31.83
C ILE A 440 24.66 -25.82 33.12
N LEU A 441 25.83 -26.34 33.49
CA LEU A 441 26.76 -25.72 34.41
C LEU A 441 27.13 -24.34 33.85
N VAL A 442 26.67 -23.27 34.51
CA VAL A 442 27.32 -21.97 34.41
C VAL A 442 28.43 -21.99 35.46
N SER A 443 29.66 -22.15 34.98
CA SER A 443 30.88 -21.97 35.76
C SER A 443 31.07 -20.49 36.09
N ASP A 444 31.60 -20.27 37.29
CA ASP A 444 32.01 -19.00 37.93
C ASP A 444 32.56 -17.92 36.98
N ASP A 445 32.07 -16.69 37.18
CA ASP A 445 32.98 -15.55 37.36
C ASP A 445 32.35 -14.52 38.32
N GLN A 446 33.07 -14.24 39.39
CA GLN A 446 32.78 -13.27 40.46
C GLN A 446 32.95 -11.84 39.90
N SER A 447 32.20 -10.81 40.31
CA SER A 447 32.25 -10.24 41.67
C SER A 447 31.09 -9.27 41.94
N CYS A 448 30.31 -9.52 43.00
CA CYS A 448 29.62 -8.49 43.79
C CYS A 448 29.57 -8.98 45.24
N GLU A 449 29.96 -8.12 46.16
CA GLU A 449 30.25 -8.40 47.57
C GLU A 449 29.07 -9.01 48.34
N GLU A 450 29.39 -10.05 49.12
CA GLU A 450 28.50 -10.72 50.06
C GLU A 450 28.06 -9.78 51.19
N THR A 451 26.74 -9.69 51.42
CA THR A 451 26.20 -9.35 52.74
C THR A 451 25.30 -10.49 53.20
N GLN A 452 25.60 -10.95 54.41
CA GLN A 452 25.08 -12.16 55.06
C GLN A 452 23.62 -11.93 55.51
N ASP A 453 22.68 -12.75 55.02
CA ASP A 453 21.43 -13.21 55.68
C ASP A 453 20.47 -14.01 54.73
N GLU A 454 20.95 -14.72 53.70
CA GLU A 454 20.10 -15.33 52.64
C GLU A 454 19.78 -16.85 52.75
N ASP A 455 20.00 -17.52 53.88
CA ASP A 455 19.90 -19.01 53.94
C ASP A 455 18.47 -19.61 54.02
N ASN A 456 17.40 -18.82 53.85
CA ASN A 456 16.01 -19.35 53.95
C ASN A 456 15.11 -19.10 52.72
N LEU A 457 15.46 -18.18 51.83
CA LEU A 457 14.63 -17.86 50.65
C LEU A 457 14.81 -18.89 49.52
N ASP A 458 16.00 -19.45 49.37
CA ASP A 458 16.35 -20.43 48.32
C ASP A 458 15.65 -21.79 48.45
N LYS A 459 14.84 -21.99 49.50
CA LYS A 459 13.96 -23.18 49.65
C LYS A 459 12.57 -22.96 49.08
N LEU A 460 12.16 -21.72 48.83
CA LEU A 460 10.82 -21.40 48.34
C LEU A 460 10.72 -21.67 46.84
N GLU A 461 9.80 -22.54 46.45
CA GLU A 461 9.60 -22.91 45.03
C GLU A 461 9.31 -21.68 44.14
N LEU A 462 8.50 -20.74 44.67
CA LEU A 462 8.18 -19.49 43.99
C LEU A 462 9.43 -18.64 43.73
N TRP A 463 10.37 -18.56 44.68
CA TRP A 463 11.59 -17.77 44.57
C TRP A 463 12.56 -18.36 43.52
N ILE A 464 12.77 -19.68 43.58
CA ILE A 464 13.65 -20.38 42.64
C ILE A 464 13.18 -20.17 41.21
N GLU A 465 11.87 -20.32 40.98
CA GLU A 465 11.32 -20.25 39.63
C GLU A 465 11.23 -18.82 39.12
N ILE A 466 10.83 -17.84 39.95
CA ILE A 466 10.76 -16.43 39.50
C ILE A 466 12.15 -15.87 39.17
N ARG A 467 13.21 -16.26 39.88
CA ARG A 467 14.59 -15.88 39.52
C ARG A 467 14.96 -16.38 38.13
N LYS A 468 14.58 -17.61 37.77
CA LYS A 468 14.82 -18.17 36.44
C LYS A 468 14.05 -17.39 35.37
N GLN A 469 12.77 -17.13 35.59
CA GLN A 469 11.94 -16.40 34.62
C GLN A 469 12.41 -14.95 34.45
N VAL A 470 12.80 -14.26 35.53
CA VAL A 470 13.38 -12.91 35.47
C VAL A 470 14.70 -12.91 34.69
N LYS A 471 15.56 -13.93 34.87
CA LYS A 471 16.79 -14.07 34.09
C LYS A 471 16.50 -14.23 32.59
N ILE A 472 15.56 -15.10 32.23
CA ILE A 472 15.16 -15.33 30.83
C ILE A 472 14.61 -14.04 30.20
N LEU A 473 13.71 -13.34 30.89
CA LEU A 473 13.15 -12.08 30.41
C LEU A 473 14.24 -11.00 30.25
N ARG A 474 15.21 -10.96 31.17
CA ARG A 474 16.33 -10.00 31.12
C ARG A 474 17.27 -10.27 29.95
N GLU A 475 17.62 -11.53 29.69
CA GLU A 475 18.42 -11.92 28.52
C GLU A 475 17.72 -11.50 27.21
N GLY A 476 16.41 -11.72 27.11
CA GLY A 476 15.62 -11.27 25.96
C GLY A 476 15.57 -9.74 25.81
N MET A 477 15.49 -8.99 26.92
CA MET A 477 15.56 -7.53 26.90
C MET A 477 16.95 -7.02 26.48
N GLU A 478 18.03 -7.67 26.88
CA GLU A 478 19.39 -7.28 26.51
C GLU A 478 19.67 -7.53 25.02
N ASP A 479 19.14 -8.61 24.46
CA ASP A 479 19.15 -8.87 23.02
C ASP A 479 18.37 -7.79 22.24
N GLU A 480 17.19 -7.40 22.72
CA GLU A 480 16.40 -6.30 22.13
C GLU A 480 17.10 -4.94 22.27
N ILE A 481 17.72 -4.64 23.43
CA ILE A 481 18.46 -3.40 23.67
C ILE A 481 19.75 -3.36 22.84
N MET A 482 20.40 -4.50 22.58
CA MET A 482 21.54 -4.60 21.68
C MET A 482 21.10 -4.40 20.22
N HIS A 483 19.95 -4.95 19.82
CA HIS A 483 19.33 -4.67 18.53
C HIS A 483 18.94 -3.19 18.39
N LEU A 484 18.39 -2.59 19.44
CA LEU A 484 18.00 -1.17 19.48
C LEU A 484 19.22 -0.24 19.52
N HIS A 485 20.30 -0.62 20.20
CA HIS A 485 21.58 0.11 20.18
C HIS A 485 22.29 -0.01 18.84
N ILE A 486 22.21 -1.14 18.14
CA ILE A 486 22.71 -1.25 16.77
C ILE A 486 21.89 -0.36 15.83
N CYS A 487 20.57 -0.32 16.00
CA CYS A 487 19.68 0.59 15.26
C CYS A 487 19.94 2.08 15.61
N LEU A 488 20.11 2.44 16.88
CA LEU A 488 20.40 3.80 17.33
C LEU A 488 21.83 4.23 16.96
N ALA A 489 22.82 3.33 17.00
CA ALA A 489 24.18 3.60 16.53
C ALA A 489 24.23 3.77 15.00
N ALA A 490 23.37 3.06 14.25
CA ALA A 490 23.16 3.31 12.83
C ALA A 490 22.48 4.67 12.55
N MET A 491 21.70 5.20 13.51
CA MET A 491 21.12 6.55 13.46
C MET A 491 22.11 7.64 13.92
N GLU A 492 23.00 7.36 14.89
CA GLU A 492 24.03 8.29 15.37
C GLU A 492 25.21 8.44 14.40
N THR A 493 25.50 7.41 13.59
CA THR A 493 26.50 7.51 12.51
C THR A 493 26.04 8.37 11.32
N GLN A 494 24.78 8.83 11.30
CA GLN A 494 24.30 9.87 10.38
C GLN A 494 24.49 11.31 10.90
N GLN A 495 25.06 11.52 12.09
CA GLN A 495 25.28 12.87 12.68
C GLN A 495 26.67 13.49 12.47
N GLN A 496 27.45 13.06 11.48
CA GLN A 496 28.66 13.79 11.04
C GLN A 496 28.63 14.14 9.56
N LEU A 497 27.81 15.13 9.21
CA LEU A 497 28.11 16.08 8.14
C LEU A 497 28.15 17.49 8.75
N PRO A 498 29.10 18.35 8.35
CA PRO A 498 29.52 19.49 9.16
C PRO A 498 28.45 20.59 9.22
N TYR A 499 27.99 20.88 10.43
CA TYR A 499 27.20 22.07 10.75
C TYR A 499 28.12 23.30 10.70
N ARG A 500 28.12 24.05 9.58
CA ARG A 500 28.65 25.42 9.56
C ARG A 500 27.55 26.39 9.95
N GLY A 501 27.67 26.96 11.15
CA GLY A 501 26.95 28.15 11.55
C GLY A 501 27.26 29.33 10.62
N ALA A 502 26.25 29.76 9.87
CA ALA A 502 26.15 31.11 9.31
C ALA A 502 24.73 31.60 9.58
N PRO A 503 24.53 32.88 9.94
CA PRO A 503 23.22 33.40 10.35
C PRO A 503 22.20 33.30 9.21
N PHE A 504 20.95 32.98 9.54
CA PHE A 504 19.83 32.91 8.60
C PHE A 504 19.74 34.20 7.75
N PRO A 505 19.79 34.12 6.40
CA PRO A 505 19.42 35.26 5.58
C PRO A 505 17.91 35.46 5.65
N SER A 506 17.49 36.55 6.29
CA SER A 506 16.11 37.02 6.23
C SER A 506 15.73 37.28 4.76
N LYS A 507 14.72 36.55 4.26
CA LYS A 507 14.05 36.65 2.93
C LYS A 507 14.63 35.76 1.83
N TRP A 508 14.01 34.59 1.64
CA TRP A 508 14.10 33.85 0.38
C TRP A 508 13.14 34.45 -0.66
N ARG A 509 13.70 34.98 -1.75
CA ARG A 509 12.97 35.39 -2.96
C ARG A 509 12.79 34.18 -3.88
N ARG A 510 11.57 34.00 -4.41
CA ARG A 510 11.26 33.03 -5.47
C ARG A 510 12.04 33.37 -6.75
N ASN A 511 12.78 32.41 -7.31
CA ASN A 511 13.35 32.53 -8.66
C ASN A 511 12.31 32.05 -9.69
N HIS A 512 11.89 32.95 -10.58
CA HIS A 512 11.09 32.61 -11.75
C HIS A 512 11.99 32.42 -12.99
N PRO A 513 11.63 31.55 -13.95
CA PRO A 513 12.39 31.32 -15.18
C PRO A 513 12.47 32.57 -16.06
N ARG A 514 13.56 32.71 -16.83
CA ARG A 514 13.88 33.88 -17.66
C ARG A 514 12.90 34.03 -18.83
N SER A 515 12.15 35.13 -18.89
CA SER A 515 11.46 35.55 -20.13
C SER A 515 12.49 36.07 -21.14
N LYS A 516 12.49 35.51 -22.37
CA LYS A 516 13.32 35.96 -23.49
C LYS A 516 12.78 37.22 -24.19
N ASN A 517 11.52 37.59 -23.94
CA ASN A 517 10.78 38.56 -24.76
C ASN A 517 10.52 39.92 -24.09
N GLY A 518 10.87 40.08 -22.80
CA GLY A 518 10.71 41.35 -22.08
C GLY A 518 11.70 42.46 -22.48
N CYS A 519 11.42 43.70 -22.07
CA CYS A 519 12.34 44.83 -22.27
C CYS A 519 13.69 44.61 -21.54
N LEU A 520 14.76 45.22 -22.04
CA LEU A 520 16.12 45.04 -21.51
C LEU A 520 16.23 45.51 -20.05
N THR A 521 15.50 46.57 -19.68
CA THR A 521 15.47 47.11 -18.31
C THR A 521 14.85 46.14 -17.31
N CYS A 522 13.77 45.44 -17.67
CA CYS A 522 13.14 44.44 -16.80
C CYS A 522 13.92 43.13 -16.78
N ARG A 523 14.51 42.72 -17.91
CA ARG A 523 15.38 41.55 -18.02
C ARG A 523 16.64 41.68 -17.16
N SER A 524 17.34 42.82 -17.23
CA SER A 524 18.53 43.08 -16.42
C SER A 524 18.22 43.06 -14.92
N LYS A 525 17.05 43.59 -14.53
CA LYS A 525 16.59 43.60 -13.14
C LYS A 525 15.90 42.31 -12.69
N ARG A 526 15.86 41.26 -13.53
CA ARG A 526 15.27 39.95 -13.24
C ARG A 526 13.81 40.04 -12.75
N LYS A 527 13.01 40.92 -13.35
CA LYS A 527 11.57 41.06 -13.06
C LYS A 527 10.75 40.71 -14.30
N LYS A 528 9.55 40.14 -14.11
CA LYS A 528 8.63 39.81 -15.20
C LYS A 528 8.19 41.10 -15.90
N CYS A 529 8.39 41.17 -17.21
CA CYS A 529 7.90 42.27 -18.05
C CYS A 529 6.53 41.88 -18.59
N ASP A 530 5.60 42.83 -18.62
CA ASP A 530 4.26 42.74 -19.19
C ASP A 530 4.22 43.08 -20.69
N GLU A 531 5.37 43.41 -21.24
CA GLU A 531 5.63 43.64 -22.66
C GLU A 531 4.90 44.81 -23.36
N ALA A 532 4.20 45.67 -22.61
CA ALA A 532 3.54 46.86 -23.15
C ALA A 532 4.54 47.89 -23.72
N LYS A 533 4.26 48.41 -24.93
CA LYS A 533 5.08 49.41 -25.65
C LYS A 533 4.35 50.77 -25.71
N PRO A 534 5.06 51.92 -25.64
CA PRO A 534 6.52 52.08 -25.67
C PRO A 534 7.21 51.81 -24.32
N VAL A 535 6.49 51.87 -23.20
CA VAL A 535 7.03 51.67 -21.84
C VAL A 535 6.18 50.63 -21.11
N CYS A 536 6.81 49.58 -20.58
CA CYS A 536 6.12 48.52 -19.86
C CYS A 536 5.66 48.99 -18.46
N THR A 537 4.55 48.46 -17.92
CA THR A 537 3.99 48.95 -16.62
C THR A 537 4.99 48.79 -15.48
N GLY A 538 5.83 47.76 -15.54
CA GLY A 538 6.93 47.54 -14.58
C GLY A 538 7.95 48.69 -14.55
N CYS A 539 8.36 49.19 -15.72
CA CYS A 539 9.28 50.32 -15.84
C CYS A 539 8.62 51.63 -15.45
N THR A 540 7.37 51.86 -15.85
CA THR A 540 6.56 53.04 -15.49
C THR A 540 6.44 53.18 -13.97
N ARG A 541 6.07 52.10 -13.27
CA ARG A 541 5.92 52.12 -11.81
C ARG A 541 7.25 52.32 -11.08
N SER A 542 8.35 51.88 -11.69
CA SER A 542 9.70 52.08 -11.13
C SER A 542 10.35 53.42 -11.51
N LYS A 543 9.70 54.24 -12.35
CA LYS A 543 10.25 55.47 -12.94
C LYS A 543 11.62 55.25 -13.57
N GLN A 544 11.73 54.22 -14.42
CA GLN A 544 12.97 53.86 -15.11
C GLN A 544 12.75 53.87 -16.62
N GLU A 545 13.82 54.18 -17.35
CA GLU A 545 13.80 54.18 -18.80
C GLU A 545 13.62 52.76 -19.35
N CYS A 546 12.65 52.58 -20.24
CA CYS A 546 12.26 51.28 -20.77
C CYS A 546 12.85 51.07 -22.16
N ILE A 547 13.91 50.26 -22.24
CA ILE A 547 14.68 50.06 -23.46
C ILE A 547 14.33 48.70 -24.06
N TRP A 548 14.02 48.68 -25.35
CA TRP A 548 13.64 47.49 -26.09
C TRP A 548 14.76 47.04 -27.03
N PRO A 549 14.98 45.72 -27.23
CA PRO A 549 15.94 45.25 -28.24
C PRO A 549 15.47 45.69 -29.63
N THR A 550 16.33 46.38 -30.38
CA THR A 550 16.04 46.77 -31.78
C THR A 550 16.19 45.57 -32.71
N PRO A 551 15.32 45.37 -33.71
CA PRO A 551 15.45 44.26 -34.63
C PRO A 551 16.42 44.60 -35.78
N ASN A 552 17.39 43.71 -35.99
CA ASN A 552 18.22 43.45 -37.19
C ASN A 552 19.60 44.15 -37.35
N GLY A 553 20.60 43.34 -37.76
CA GLY A 553 21.90 43.77 -38.29
C GLY A 553 23.04 42.74 -38.25
N ASP A 554 22.94 41.68 -39.06
CA ASP A 554 23.93 40.88 -39.82
C ASP A 554 25.41 40.61 -39.44
N GLN A 555 25.84 39.42 -39.88
CA GLN A 555 27.21 38.91 -40.04
C GLN A 555 28.05 39.74 -41.03
N ALA A 556 29.35 39.96 -40.75
CA ALA A 556 30.44 40.04 -41.75
C ALA A 556 31.85 40.05 -41.13
N ASP A 557 32.57 38.94 -41.35
CA ASP A 557 33.96 38.80 -41.83
C ASP A 557 35.11 39.79 -41.50
N LYS A 558 36.24 39.17 -41.11
CA LYS A 558 37.65 39.39 -41.54
C LYS A 558 38.49 40.57 -41.03
N GLN A 559 39.63 40.16 -40.45
CA GLN A 559 41.03 40.40 -40.89
C GLN A 559 41.98 41.32 -40.07
N LEU A 560 43.24 40.82 -40.02
CA LEU A 560 44.53 41.37 -39.55
C LEU A 560 44.69 41.55 -38.02
N GLY A 561 45.67 40.93 -37.32
CA GLY A 561 47.12 40.91 -37.56
C GLY A 561 47.72 42.22 -37.04
N SER A 562 48.77 42.33 -36.23
CA SER A 562 49.80 41.47 -35.63
C SER A 562 50.71 42.42 -34.82
N HIS A 563 51.57 41.89 -33.93
CA HIS A 563 52.74 42.54 -33.31
C HIS A 563 52.47 43.68 -32.29
N SER A 564 53.24 43.91 -31.21
CA SER A 564 54.43 43.28 -30.64
C SER A 564 54.73 43.96 -29.30
N GLU A 565 55.27 43.18 -28.37
CA GLU A 565 56.34 43.48 -27.39
C GLU A 565 56.28 44.65 -26.39
N GLY A 566 56.45 44.24 -25.12
CA GLY A 566 57.34 44.87 -24.14
C GLY A 566 56.64 45.70 -23.06
N VAL A 567 57.03 45.69 -21.78
CA VAL A 567 58.21 45.18 -21.07
C VAL A 567 57.95 45.42 -19.55
N LEU A 568 58.76 44.78 -18.69
CA LEU A 568 59.04 45.02 -17.26
C LEU A 568 58.06 44.36 -16.24
N GLU A 569 58.41 43.20 -15.65
CA GLU A 569 59.40 42.94 -14.57
C GLU A 569 58.76 42.97 -13.18
N SER A 570 58.78 41.85 -12.47
CA SER A 570 59.81 41.61 -11.43
C SER A 570 59.51 40.38 -10.56
N HIS A 571 60.50 39.47 -10.61
CA HIS A 571 61.03 38.56 -9.59
C HIS A 571 60.11 37.55 -8.86
N ASN A 572 60.28 36.23 -9.09
CA ASN A 572 61.41 35.29 -8.89
C ASN A 572 61.72 34.92 -7.43
N SER A 573 61.52 33.63 -7.12
CA SER A 573 62.54 32.63 -6.68
C SER A 573 61.77 31.36 -6.23
N ILE A 574 61.76 30.20 -6.90
CA ILE A 574 62.81 29.33 -7.50
C ILE A 574 63.79 28.88 -6.40
N ILE A 575 63.97 27.59 -6.08
CA ILE A 575 64.82 26.56 -6.72
C ILE A 575 64.72 25.28 -5.84
N ASN A 576 64.91 24.02 -6.23
CA ASN A 576 64.93 23.24 -7.49
C ASN A 576 65.48 21.83 -7.11
N THR A 577 65.52 20.93 -8.10
CA THR A 577 66.27 19.64 -8.20
C THR A 577 65.53 18.39 -7.69
N SER A 578 65.44 17.26 -8.41
CA SER A 578 65.83 16.89 -9.79
C SER A 578 65.36 15.45 -10.10
N SER A 579 64.78 15.23 -11.31
CA SER A 579 65.04 14.11 -12.29
C SER A 579 64.80 12.63 -11.86
N VAL A 580 64.20 11.66 -12.58
CA VAL A 580 63.95 11.36 -14.02
C VAL A 580 62.82 10.28 -14.16
N SER A 581 62.09 10.33 -15.29
CA SER A 581 61.33 9.28 -16.03
C SER A 581 60.10 8.57 -15.41
N SER A 582 58.92 8.75 -16.01
CA SER A 582 58.40 7.90 -17.11
C SER A 582 57.01 8.38 -17.56
N LEU A 583 56.76 8.26 -18.87
CA LEU A 583 55.61 8.78 -19.61
C LEU A 583 54.35 7.91 -19.44
N VAL A 584 53.26 8.51 -18.94
CA VAL A 584 51.86 8.18 -19.29
C VAL A 584 51.02 9.47 -19.15
N PRO A 585 50.35 10.01 -20.20
CA PRO A 585 49.40 11.09 -20.01
C PRO A 585 48.06 10.51 -19.55
N ALA A 586 47.63 10.95 -18.37
CA ALA A 586 46.26 10.85 -17.90
C ALA A 586 45.33 11.65 -18.83
N SER A 587 44.38 10.97 -19.49
CA SER A 587 43.27 11.60 -20.20
C SER A 587 42.02 11.60 -19.31
N HIS A 588 41.67 12.82 -18.89
CA HIS A 588 40.39 13.31 -18.40
C HIS A 588 39.21 12.32 -18.38
N VAL A 589 38.98 11.74 -17.21
CA VAL A 589 37.65 11.29 -16.81
C VAL A 589 36.83 12.53 -16.46
N THR A 590 35.99 12.96 -17.39
CA THR A 590 34.88 13.87 -17.10
C THR A 590 33.93 13.12 -16.18
N THR A 591 34.08 13.35 -14.87
CA THR A 591 33.10 12.95 -13.85
C THR A 591 31.76 13.56 -14.23
N VAL A 592 30.85 12.74 -14.75
CA VAL A 592 29.45 13.09 -14.90
C VAL A 592 28.89 13.18 -13.49
N SER A 593 28.67 14.42 -13.06
CA SER A 593 28.00 14.79 -11.81
C SER A 593 26.75 13.93 -11.60
N SER A 594 26.78 13.06 -10.59
CA SER A 594 25.59 12.49 -9.97
C SER A 594 24.84 13.61 -9.28
N SER A 595 24.03 14.34 -10.04
CA SER A 595 23.10 15.33 -9.50
C SER A 595 22.18 14.60 -8.51
N ILE A 596 22.24 15.02 -7.24
CA ILE A 596 21.27 14.65 -6.20
C ILE A 596 19.86 14.86 -6.79
N ARG A 597 19.12 13.76 -7.02
CA ARG A 597 17.73 13.85 -7.46
C ARG A 597 16.92 14.38 -6.30
N VAL A 598 16.47 15.62 -6.38
CA VAL A 598 15.45 16.14 -5.46
C VAL A 598 14.15 15.43 -5.81
N ALA A 599 13.73 14.49 -4.95
CA ALA A 599 12.47 13.78 -5.10
C ALA A 599 11.29 14.78 -5.09
N PRO A 600 10.24 14.57 -5.90
CA PRO A 600 9.00 15.33 -5.76
C PRO A 600 8.29 14.86 -4.48
N THR A 601 8.43 15.61 -3.39
CA THR A 601 7.72 15.36 -2.12
C THR A 601 6.34 16.03 -2.14
N TYR A 602 5.39 15.44 -2.87
CA TYR A 602 3.99 15.85 -2.88
C TYR A 602 3.08 14.61 -2.95
N GLY A 603 1.85 14.70 -2.44
CA GLY A 603 0.88 13.60 -2.46
C GLY A 603 1.31 12.41 -1.61
N ASN A 604 0.92 11.20 -2.01
CA ASN A 604 1.18 9.94 -1.28
C ASN A 604 2.68 9.69 -1.01
N LEU A 605 3.56 10.22 -1.85
CA LEU A 605 5.02 10.07 -1.71
C LEU A 605 5.62 10.83 -0.52
N ALA A 606 4.90 11.81 0.04
CA ALA A 606 5.34 12.57 1.21
C ALA A 606 5.12 11.82 2.54
N TYR A 607 4.31 10.75 2.54
CA TYR A 607 3.79 10.09 3.75
C TYR A 607 4.15 8.60 3.83
N LEU A 608 5.26 8.22 3.20
CA LEU A 608 5.77 6.85 3.28
C LEU A 608 6.17 6.48 4.71
N SER A 609 5.65 5.34 5.20
CA SER A 609 6.05 4.74 6.47
C SER A 609 7.54 4.42 6.49
N ASP A 610 8.09 4.19 7.68
CA ASP A 610 9.51 3.86 7.83
C ASP A 610 9.87 2.52 7.17
N ASP A 611 8.93 1.58 7.08
CA ASP A 611 9.12 0.32 6.36
C ASP A 611 9.03 0.47 4.84
N SER A 612 8.19 1.40 4.34
CA SER A 612 8.02 1.66 2.90
C SER A 612 9.10 2.59 2.33
N ARG A 613 9.72 3.44 3.16
CA ARG A 613 10.72 4.42 2.73
C ARG A 613 11.97 3.77 2.12
N PRO A 614 12.56 2.70 2.69
CA PRO A 614 13.65 1.95 2.06
C PRO A 614 13.26 1.35 0.71
N LEU A 615 12.03 0.85 0.57
CA LEU A 615 11.54 0.25 -0.68
C LEU A 615 11.43 1.33 -1.77
N TYR A 616 10.88 2.48 -1.42
CA TYR A 616 10.77 3.64 -2.31
C TYR A 616 12.14 4.23 -2.69
N GLN A 617 13.05 4.34 -1.72
CA GLN A 617 14.40 4.83 -1.97
C GLN A 617 15.18 3.89 -2.88
N GLN A 618 15.08 2.57 -2.66
CA GLN A 618 15.63 1.58 -3.58
C GLN A 618 15.04 1.73 -4.99
N TYR A 619 13.73 2.01 -5.08
CA TYR A 619 13.08 2.26 -6.36
C TYR A 619 13.68 3.47 -7.08
N LEU A 620 13.79 4.61 -6.40
CA LEU A 620 14.31 5.87 -6.95
C LEU A 620 15.79 5.78 -7.33
N ASP A 621 16.61 5.24 -6.44
CA ASP A 621 18.06 5.29 -6.56
C ASP A 621 18.58 4.27 -7.58
N THR A 622 17.91 3.12 -7.70
CA THR A 622 18.40 1.99 -8.51
C THR A 622 17.36 1.40 -9.45
N THR A 623 16.15 1.05 -8.97
CA THR A 623 15.21 0.22 -9.75
C THR A 623 14.64 0.95 -10.96
N ALA A 624 14.19 2.19 -10.82
CA ALA A 624 13.58 2.95 -11.91
C ALA A 624 14.57 3.15 -13.06
N ASP A 625 15.84 3.41 -12.74
CA ASP A 625 16.89 3.53 -13.75
C ASP A 625 17.14 2.18 -14.43
N MET A 626 17.17 1.08 -13.69
CA MET A 626 17.33 -0.28 -14.26
C MET A 626 16.20 -0.65 -15.24
N LEU A 627 14.96 -0.22 -14.98
CA LEU A 627 13.81 -0.52 -15.84
C LEU A 627 13.87 0.16 -17.21
N THR A 628 14.54 1.31 -17.31
CA THR A 628 14.76 2.01 -18.59
C THR A 628 15.87 1.38 -19.41
N ARG A 629 15.63 1.20 -20.71
CA ARG A 629 16.50 0.44 -21.59
C ARG A 629 17.05 1.24 -22.78
N GLY A 630 16.49 2.41 -23.06
CA GLY A 630 16.96 3.32 -24.12
C GLY A 630 16.90 4.81 -23.73
N PRO A 631 17.57 5.70 -24.49
CA PRO A 631 17.43 7.14 -24.34
C PRO A 631 16.06 7.58 -24.83
N SER A 632 15.26 8.20 -23.97
CA SER A 632 14.05 8.93 -24.36
C SER A 632 14.30 10.42 -24.31
N GLU A 633 13.77 11.16 -25.29
CA GLU A 633 13.75 12.62 -25.27
C GLU A 633 13.09 13.19 -24.00
N CYS A 634 12.22 12.40 -23.36
CA CYS A 634 11.44 12.78 -22.20
C CYS A 634 12.08 12.40 -20.85
N GLY A 635 13.27 11.78 -20.85
CA GLY A 635 13.89 11.22 -19.64
C GLY A 635 13.30 9.86 -19.23
N ASN A 636 13.49 9.46 -17.96
CA ASN A 636 13.05 8.14 -17.49
C ASN A 636 11.52 8.12 -17.25
N PRO A 637 10.70 7.39 -18.02
CA PRO A 637 9.23 7.36 -17.86
C PRO A 637 8.79 6.74 -16.52
N PHE A 638 9.55 5.80 -15.96
CA PHE A 638 9.29 5.21 -14.64
C PHE A 638 9.50 6.21 -13.49
N VAL A 639 10.15 7.35 -13.77
CA VAL A 639 10.30 8.48 -12.84
C VAL A 639 9.34 9.60 -13.24
N ASN A 640 9.36 10.02 -14.51
CA ASN A 640 8.68 11.23 -14.97
C ASN A 640 7.17 11.05 -15.18
N TYR A 641 6.69 9.81 -15.36
CA TYR A 641 5.26 9.53 -15.56
C TYR A 641 4.71 8.67 -14.42
N LEU A 642 5.39 7.59 -14.08
CA LEU A 642 4.89 6.65 -13.08
C LEU A 642 4.90 7.21 -11.65
N LEU A 643 5.91 8.00 -11.25
CA LEU A 643 5.94 8.54 -9.89
C LEU A 643 4.92 9.65 -9.65
N PRO A 644 4.68 10.61 -10.58
CA PRO A 644 3.55 11.51 -10.46
C PRO A 644 2.20 10.79 -10.33
N LEU A 645 2.01 9.68 -11.05
CA LEU A 645 0.82 8.84 -10.90
C LEU A 645 0.77 8.13 -9.54
N ALA A 646 1.90 7.61 -9.04
CA ALA A 646 1.99 7.02 -7.70
C ALA A 646 1.71 8.05 -6.58
N ALA A 647 2.08 9.32 -6.81
CA ALA A 647 1.80 10.40 -5.87
C ALA A 647 0.30 10.69 -5.71
N SER A 648 -0.52 10.38 -6.72
CA SER A 648 -1.97 10.61 -6.71
C SER A 648 -2.80 9.32 -6.59
N ASN A 649 -2.22 8.16 -6.86
CA ASN A 649 -2.92 6.86 -6.88
C ASN A 649 -2.22 5.85 -5.97
N GLU A 650 -2.88 5.45 -4.89
CA GLU A 650 -2.34 4.56 -3.86
C GLU A 650 -2.00 3.17 -4.41
N LEU A 651 -2.83 2.62 -5.30
CA LEU A 651 -2.59 1.30 -5.88
C LEU A 651 -1.36 1.29 -6.79
N VAL A 652 -1.12 2.39 -7.52
CA VAL A 652 0.10 2.58 -8.31
C VAL A 652 1.32 2.79 -7.40
N LEU A 653 1.15 3.47 -6.25
CA LEU A 653 2.21 3.57 -5.24
C LEU A 653 2.57 2.21 -4.66
N ASP A 654 1.59 1.39 -4.29
CA ASP A 654 1.82 0.03 -3.81
C ASP A 654 2.57 -0.81 -4.85
N CYS A 655 2.30 -0.63 -6.15
CA CYS A 655 3.08 -1.27 -7.22
C CYS A 655 4.55 -0.81 -7.19
N VAL A 656 4.80 0.50 -7.08
CA VAL A 656 6.16 1.07 -7.03
C VAL A 656 6.93 0.55 -5.80
N LEU A 657 6.27 0.50 -4.65
CA LEU A 657 6.85 0.00 -3.39
C LEU A 657 7.12 -1.51 -3.45
N ALA A 658 6.18 -2.29 -3.99
CA ALA A 658 6.37 -3.72 -4.19
C ALA A 658 7.56 -4.00 -5.13
N ILE A 659 7.67 -3.26 -6.24
CA ILE A 659 8.79 -3.37 -7.19
C ILE A 659 10.13 -2.99 -6.54
N GLY A 660 10.17 -1.88 -5.80
CA GLY A 660 11.37 -1.45 -5.07
C GLY A 660 11.81 -2.47 -4.02
N GLY A 661 10.85 -3.00 -3.27
CA GLY A 661 11.06 -4.01 -2.25
C GLY A 661 11.48 -5.38 -2.81
N ALA A 662 10.90 -5.82 -3.93
CA ALA A 662 11.32 -7.03 -4.63
C ALA A 662 12.79 -6.95 -5.01
N HIS A 663 13.23 -5.80 -5.52
CA HIS A 663 14.63 -5.59 -5.88
C HIS A 663 15.55 -5.59 -4.65
N LEU A 664 15.10 -4.99 -3.55
CA LEU A 664 15.87 -4.91 -2.30
C LEU A 664 16.03 -6.29 -1.63
N THR A 665 14.94 -7.06 -1.56
CA THR A 665 14.88 -8.36 -0.89
C THR A 665 15.67 -9.45 -1.62
N VAL A 666 15.67 -9.43 -2.95
CA VAL A 666 16.52 -10.32 -3.78
C VAL A 666 18.01 -10.13 -3.50
N ASN A 667 18.42 -8.91 -3.15
CA ASN A 667 19.81 -8.59 -2.83
C ASN A 667 20.13 -8.74 -1.34
N ASN A 668 19.11 -8.73 -0.47
CA ASN A 668 19.24 -8.87 0.99
C ASN A 668 18.26 -9.92 1.55
N PRO A 669 18.45 -11.22 1.26
CA PRO A 669 17.50 -12.26 1.64
C PRO A 669 17.38 -12.51 3.16
N THR A 670 18.30 -11.96 3.96
CA THR A 670 18.27 -12.09 5.43
C THR A 670 17.38 -11.05 6.11
N ALA A 671 16.97 -10.00 5.40
CA ALA A 671 16.17 -8.90 5.95
C ALA A 671 14.66 -9.22 5.92
N ARG A 672 14.21 -10.07 6.86
CA ARG A 672 12.81 -10.55 6.93
C ARG A 672 11.77 -9.42 7.02
N GLY A 673 12.07 -8.32 7.72
CA GLY A 673 11.14 -7.18 7.83
C GLY A 673 10.81 -6.55 6.47
N LEU A 674 11.83 -6.36 5.62
CA LEU A 674 11.66 -5.81 4.27
C LEU A 674 10.90 -6.77 3.35
N GLU A 675 11.09 -8.09 3.53
CA GLU A 675 10.35 -9.11 2.79
C GLU A 675 8.85 -9.09 3.14
N VAL A 676 8.51 -8.97 4.44
CA VAL A 676 7.13 -8.86 4.91
C VAL A 676 6.48 -7.58 4.37
N ALA A 677 7.17 -6.43 4.48
CA ALA A 677 6.67 -5.16 3.95
C ALA A 677 6.42 -5.22 2.43
N THR A 678 7.37 -5.78 1.68
CA THR A 678 7.24 -5.98 0.22
C THR A 678 6.02 -6.84 -0.13
N ARG A 679 5.84 -7.98 0.56
CA ARG A 679 4.70 -8.88 0.33
C ARG A 679 3.37 -8.23 0.71
N CYS A 680 3.34 -7.40 1.74
CA CYS A 680 2.15 -6.65 2.13
C CYS A 680 1.70 -5.72 1.00
N HIS A 681 2.62 -4.92 0.43
CA HIS A 681 2.31 -4.07 -0.72
C HIS A 681 1.87 -4.89 -1.95
N TYR A 682 2.56 -5.99 -2.26
CA TYR A 682 2.13 -6.88 -3.35
C TYR A 682 0.72 -7.45 -3.16
N ALA A 683 0.37 -7.86 -1.93
CA ALA A 683 -0.97 -8.34 -1.60
C ALA A 683 -2.04 -7.24 -1.74
N LYS A 684 -1.73 -6.00 -1.35
CA LYS A 684 -2.60 -4.83 -1.58
C LYS A 684 -2.82 -4.59 -3.07
N VAL A 685 -1.78 -4.72 -3.90
CA VAL A 685 -1.90 -4.60 -5.37
C VAL A 685 -2.88 -5.63 -5.92
N LEU A 686 -2.76 -6.91 -5.53
CA LEU A 686 -3.66 -7.96 -6.00
C LEU A 686 -5.11 -7.75 -5.54
N ALA A 687 -5.31 -7.38 -4.27
CA ALA A 687 -6.64 -7.10 -3.73
C ALA A 687 -7.28 -5.87 -4.41
N GLY A 688 -6.50 -4.82 -4.64
CA GLY A 688 -6.96 -3.63 -5.36
C GLY A 688 -7.29 -3.90 -6.83
N LEU A 689 -6.47 -4.69 -7.52
CA LEU A 689 -6.75 -5.14 -8.89
C LEU A 689 -8.03 -5.97 -8.96
N GLN A 690 -8.24 -6.90 -8.02
CA GLN A 690 -9.47 -7.70 -7.95
C GLN A 690 -10.70 -6.80 -7.77
N LYS A 691 -10.62 -5.78 -6.92
CA LYS A 691 -11.69 -4.78 -6.75
C LYS A 691 -11.98 -4.02 -8.04
N LEU A 692 -10.94 -3.55 -8.75
CA LEU A 692 -11.08 -2.86 -10.03
C LEU A 692 -11.79 -3.74 -11.08
N LEU A 693 -11.41 -5.01 -11.17
CA LEU A 693 -12.03 -5.98 -12.08
C LEU A 693 -13.47 -6.32 -11.69
N SER A 694 -13.77 -6.47 -10.40
CA SER A 694 -15.13 -6.75 -9.92
C SER A 694 -16.11 -5.60 -10.21
N PHE A 695 -15.63 -4.36 -10.22
CA PHE A 695 -16.44 -3.20 -10.55
C PHE A 695 -16.82 -3.13 -12.04
N GLU A 696 -15.97 -3.62 -12.94
CA GLU A 696 -16.27 -3.69 -14.40
C GLU A 696 -17.46 -4.62 -14.71
N ILE A 697 -17.67 -5.67 -13.92
CA ILE A 697 -18.74 -6.66 -14.14
C ILE A 697 -20.12 -6.09 -13.73
N GLY A 698 -20.16 -5.10 -12.84
CA GLY A 698 -21.40 -4.58 -12.24
C GLY A 698 -22.11 -3.45 -12.99
N GLN A 699 -21.51 -2.85 -14.02
CA GLN A 699 -22.13 -1.75 -14.79
C GLN A 699 -21.92 -1.88 -16.30
N VAL A 700 -22.72 -2.74 -16.94
CA VAL A 700 -22.99 -2.63 -18.38
C VAL A 700 -24.43 -2.13 -18.57
N THR A 701 -24.63 -0.83 -18.37
CA THR A 701 -25.83 -0.13 -18.87
C THR A 701 -25.51 0.51 -20.22
N PRO A 702 -26.24 0.22 -21.31
CA PRO A 702 -25.95 0.79 -22.61
C PRO A 702 -26.30 2.28 -22.65
N GLY A 703 -25.32 3.14 -22.94
CA GLY A 703 -25.60 4.45 -23.54
C GLY A 703 -24.93 5.69 -22.97
N MET A 704 -24.18 5.65 -21.86
CA MET A 704 -23.56 6.86 -21.28
C MET A 704 -22.19 6.63 -20.62
N VAL A 705 -21.24 5.91 -21.22
CA VAL A 705 -19.94 5.65 -20.55
C VAL A 705 -18.79 5.33 -21.55
N GLU A 706 -18.42 6.23 -22.47
CA GLU A 706 -17.22 5.99 -23.31
C GLU A 706 -15.90 6.52 -22.68
N GLU A 707 -15.90 7.70 -22.04
CA GLU A 707 -14.67 8.31 -21.51
C GLU A 707 -14.14 7.68 -20.21
N THR A 708 -15.03 7.33 -19.27
CA THR A 708 -14.63 6.74 -17.97
C THR A 708 -14.20 5.29 -18.07
N THR A 709 -14.66 4.55 -19.09
CA THR A 709 -14.27 3.16 -19.37
C THR A 709 -12.82 3.10 -19.89
N SER A 710 -12.47 3.94 -20.87
CA SER A 710 -11.10 3.99 -21.45
C SER A 710 -10.02 4.34 -20.40
N THR A 711 -10.34 5.26 -19.49
CA THR A 711 -9.43 5.67 -18.40
C THR A 711 -9.15 4.52 -17.44
N ARG A 712 -10.18 3.74 -17.08
CA ARG A 712 -10.05 2.59 -16.17
C ARG A 712 -9.33 1.41 -16.80
N SER A 713 -9.64 1.08 -18.06
CA SER A 713 -8.90 0.05 -18.80
C SER A 713 -7.40 0.37 -18.88
N SER A 714 -7.04 1.65 -19.07
CA SER A 714 -5.64 2.09 -19.07
C SER A 714 -4.98 1.93 -17.69
N GLN A 715 -5.71 2.16 -16.59
CA GLN A 715 -5.23 1.95 -15.23
C GLN A 715 -5.04 0.46 -14.90
N ILE A 716 -5.98 -0.40 -15.29
CA ILE A 716 -5.89 -1.86 -15.11
C ILE A 716 -4.67 -2.39 -15.87
N LEU A 717 -4.51 -1.97 -17.13
CA LEU A 717 -3.37 -2.35 -17.95
C LEU A 717 -2.03 -1.88 -17.34
N LEU A 718 -1.97 -0.65 -16.81
CA LEU A 718 -0.78 -0.16 -16.09
C LEU A 718 -0.41 -1.10 -14.93
N ILE A 719 -1.38 -1.46 -14.08
CA ILE A 719 -1.14 -2.33 -12.92
C ILE A 719 -0.67 -3.72 -13.36
N LEU A 720 -1.31 -4.31 -14.39
CA LEU A 720 -0.89 -5.60 -14.94
C LEU A 720 0.55 -5.58 -15.48
N GLN A 721 0.94 -4.50 -16.18
CA GLN A 721 2.32 -4.33 -16.65
C GLN A 721 3.33 -4.15 -15.50
N LEU A 722 2.94 -3.47 -14.42
CA LEU A 722 3.77 -3.34 -13.21
C LEU A 722 3.91 -4.66 -12.45
N LEU A 723 2.87 -5.51 -12.44
CA LEU A 723 2.95 -6.87 -11.89
C LEU A 723 3.90 -7.76 -12.71
N CYS A 724 3.91 -7.65 -14.03
CA CYS A 724 4.92 -8.31 -14.87
C CYS A 724 6.35 -7.89 -14.48
N ILE A 725 6.56 -6.59 -14.23
CA ILE A 725 7.85 -6.06 -13.78
C ILE A 725 8.23 -6.59 -12.40
N TYR A 726 7.29 -6.63 -11.46
CA TYR A 726 7.50 -7.18 -10.12
C TYR A 726 7.97 -8.64 -10.19
N ASP A 727 7.26 -9.50 -10.92
CA ASP A 727 7.61 -10.92 -11.03
C ASP A 727 9.00 -11.13 -11.62
N HIS A 728 9.36 -10.31 -12.61
CA HIS A 728 10.67 -10.32 -13.22
C HIS A 728 11.77 -9.89 -12.23
N ILE A 729 11.56 -8.80 -11.49
CA ILE A 729 12.52 -8.34 -10.49
C ILE A 729 12.65 -9.32 -9.33
N GLN A 730 11.57 -9.97 -8.90
CA GLN A 730 11.59 -11.01 -7.86
C GLN A 730 12.32 -12.28 -8.37
N GLY A 731 12.33 -12.53 -9.68
CA GLY A 731 12.86 -13.75 -10.28
C GLY A 731 11.95 -14.96 -10.09
N ASN A 732 10.63 -14.74 -10.10
CA ASN A 732 9.61 -15.76 -9.83
C ASN A 732 9.68 -16.92 -10.85
N THR A 733 9.76 -18.15 -10.35
CA THR A 733 9.88 -19.38 -11.17
C THR A 733 8.55 -20.13 -11.33
N ARG A 734 7.41 -19.51 -10.97
CA ARG A 734 6.08 -20.13 -11.03
C ARG A 734 5.23 -19.71 -12.24
N GLY A 735 5.71 -18.81 -13.09
CA GLY A 735 5.00 -18.42 -14.31
C GLY A 735 3.89 -17.36 -14.15
N ALA A 736 3.79 -16.67 -13.00
CA ALA A 736 2.76 -15.64 -12.79
C ALA A 736 2.78 -14.52 -13.84
N ILE A 737 3.96 -14.17 -14.35
CA ILE A 737 4.16 -13.19 -15.41
C ILE A 737 3.35 -13.50 -16.69
N TYR A 738 3.22 -14.78 -17.05
CA TYR A 738 2.45 -15.18 -18.24
C TYR A 738 0.95 -14.92 -18.06
N LEU A 739 0.43 -15.07 -16.84
CA LEU A 739 -0.97 -14.78 -16.51
C LEU A 739 -1.26 -13.28 -16.59
N HIS A 740 -0.38 -12.46 -16.02
CA HIS A 740 -0.50 -10.99 -16.09
C HIS A 740 -0.41 -10.47 -17.52
N LEU A 741 0.49 -11.02 -18.34
CA LEU A 741 0.60 -10.65 -19.75
C LEU A 741 -0.65 -11.10 -20.54
N LYS A 742 -1.14 -12.32 -20.32
CA LYS A 742 -2.36 -12.81 -20.97
C LYS A 742 -3.57 -11.90 -20.65
N ALA A 743 -3.73 -11.51 -19.40
CA ALA A 743 -4.78 -10.57 -18.99
C ALA A 743 -4.59 -9.17 -19.63
N SER A 744 -3.33 -8.73 -19.80
CA SER A 744 -3.04 -7.43 -20.40
C SER A 744 -3.52 -7.31 -21.85
N ARG A 745 -3.49 -8.42 -22.60
CA ARG A 745 -3.88 -8.45 -24.01
C ARG A 745 -5.32 -8.00 -24.24
N GLU A 746 -6.24 -8.35 -23.35
CA GLU A 746 -7.66 -7.99 -23.45
C GLU A 746 -7.90 -6.47 -23.46
N TYR A 747 -6.94 -5.69 -22.98
CA TYR A 747 -7.04 -4.23 -22.89
C TYR A 747 -6.26 -3.48 -23.99
N ILE A 748 -5.56 -4.18 -24.90
CA ILE A 748 -4.72 -3.53 -25.93
C ILE A 748 -5.56 -2.83 -27.01
N ALA A 749 -6.70 -3.41 -27.40
CA ALA A 749 -7.60 -2.79 -28.37
C ALA A 749 -8.07 -1.38 -27.94
N THR A 750 -8.19 -1.16 -26.63
CA THR A 750 -8.55 0.13 -26.03
C THR A 750 -7.45 1.18 -26.19
N LEU A 751 -6.17 0.77 -26.26
CA LEU A 751 -5.04 1.67 -26.48
C LEU A 751 -4.82 2.01 -27.96
N THR A 752 -5.23 1.14 -28.88
CA THR A 752 -5.02 1.31 -30.32
C THR A 752 -6.17 2.00 -31.03
N SER A 753 -7.27 2.28 -30.32
CA SER A 753 -8.45 3.00 -30.85
C SER A 753 -8.18 4.52 -30.97
N PRO A 754 -8.72 5.20 -32.00
CA PRO A 754 -8.45 6.63 -32.25
C PRO A 754 -8.92 7.50 -31.08
N CYS A 755 -8.02 8.36 -30.59
CA CYS A 755 -8.22 9.19 -29.41
C CYS A 755 -9.03 10.46 -29.72
N GLN A 756 -9.85 10.90 -28.76
CA GLN A 756 -10.45 12.24 -28.80
C GLN A 756 -9.38 13.31 -28.55
N PRO A 757 -9.51 14.52 -29.14
CA PRO A 757 -8.64 15.64 -28.79
C PRO A 757 -8.87 15.99 -27.31
N TYR A 758 -7.80 16.17 -26.53
CA TYR A 758 -7.77 16.44 -25.06
C TYR A 758 -7.67 15.25 -24.09
N ASP A 759 -7.13 14.11 -24.50
CA ASP A 759 -6.81 13.02 -23.55
C ASP A 759 -5.53 13.33 -22.74
N GLU A 760 -5.69 13.63 -21.44
CA GLU A 760 -4.56 13.85 -20.52
C GLU A 760 -3.64 12.62 -20.38
N LEU A 761 -4.08 11.43 -20.84
CA LEU A 761 -3.34 10.17 -20.78
C LEU A 761 -2.61 9.80 -22.08
N GLU A 762 -2.63 10.64 -23.12
CA GLU A 762 -1.96 10.36 -24.42
C GLU A 762 -0.51 9.89 -24.26
N TYR A 763 0.24 10.48 -23.32
CA TYR A 763 1.62 10.11 -23.00
C TYR A 763 1.76 8.76 -22.28
N LEU A 764 0.78 8.40 -21.46
CA LEU A 764 0.74 7.10 -20.77
C LEU A 764 0.41 5.98 -21.76
N ARG A 765 -0.43 6.22 -22.76
CA ARG A 765 -0.83 5.22 -23.77
C ARG A 765 0.37 4.69 -24.56
N GLY A 766 1.19 5.58 -25.11
CA GLY A 766 2.41 5.18 -25.83
C GLY A 766 3.40 4.41 -24.96
N PHE A 767 3.55 4.81 -23.70
CA PHE A 767 4.41 4.13 -22.74
C PHE A 767 3.90 2.72 -22.39
N LEU A 768 2.59 2.59 -22.10
CA LEU A 768 1.94 1.31 -21.81
C LEU A 768 2.01 0.34 -22.97
N LEU A 769 1.78 0.84 -24.19
CA LEU A 769 1.85 0.03 -25.40
C LEU A 769 3.28 -0.50 -25.61
N GLU A 770 4.30 0.34 -25.43
CA GLU A 770 5.70 -0.09 -25.57
C GLU A 770 6.10 -1.10 -24.47
N MET A 771 5.61 -0.93 -23.23
CA MET A 771 5.80 -1.90 -22.15
C MET A 771 5.20 -3.27 -22.48
N TYR A 772 3.96 -3.28 -22.97
CA TYR A 772 3.29 -4.52 -23.37
C TYR A 772 4.03 -5.21 -24.51
N THR A 773 4.35 -4.48 -25.59
CA THR A 773 5.07 -5.02 -26.75
C THR A 773 6.42 -5.62 -26.34
N TYR A 774 7.14 -4.93 -25.46
CA TYR A 774 8.40 -5.41 -24.90
C TYR A 774 8.22 -6.76 -24.17
N HIS A 775 7.29 -6.85 -23.21
CA HIS A 775 7.05 -8.10 -22.48
C HIS A 775 6.55 -9.22 -23.40
N ALA A 776 5.62 -8.93 -24.30
CA ALA A 776 5.05 -9.90 -25.24
C ALA A 776 6.13 -10.51 -26.15
N MET A 777 6.93 -9.68 -26.83
CA MET A 777 8.00 -10.15 -27.71
C MET A 777 9.05 -10.96 -26.95
N LYS A 778 9.45 -10.53 -25.76
CA LYS A 778 10.47 -11.23 -24.95
C LYS A 778 9.99 -12.57 -24.38
N LEU A 779 8.76 -12.62 -23.87
CA LEU A 779 8.18 -13.87 -23.36
C LEU A 779 7.87 -14.85 -24.48
N ALA A 780 7.48 -14.37 -25.66
CA ALA A 780 7.28 -15.21 -26.86
C ALA A 780 8.57 -15.94 -27.29
N LEU A 781 9.73 -15.28 -27.15
CA LEU A 781 11.06 -15.82 -27.45
C LEU A 781 11.67 -16.65 -26.30
N SER A 782 11.06 -16.65 -25.11
CA SER A 782 11.63 -17.35 -23.96
C SER A 782 11.44 -18.87 -24.09
N PRO A 783 12.49 -19.69 -23.86
CA PRO A 783 12.36 -21.13 -23.65
C PRO A 783 11.35 -21.42 -22.52
N ARG A 784 10.58 -22.51 -22.62
CA ARG A 784 9.45 -22.76 -21.72
C ARG A 784 9.54 -24.12 -21.04
N ASN A 785 8.87 -24.23 -19.90
CA ASN A 785 8.60 -25.51 -19.27
C ASN A 785 7.56 -26.27 -20.11
N MET A 786 7.94 -27.42 -20.67
CA MET A 786 7.09 -28.18 -21.58
C MET A 786 5.88 -28.84 -20.89
N LEU A 787 5.89 -28.91 -19.56
CA LEU A 787 4.74 -29.43 -18.78
C LEU A 787 3.64 -28.38 -18.59
N ARG A 788 3.89 -27.11 -18.89
CA ARG A 788 2.92 -26.03 -18.74
C ARG A 788 2.57 -25.43 -20.10
N GLU A 789 1.29 -25.39 -20.44
CA GLU A 789 0.81 -24.76 -21.68
C GLU A 789 0.77 -23.22 -21.54
N GLU A 790 1.96 -22.61 -21.51
CA GLU A 790 2.15 -21.17 -21.40
C GLU A 790 2.45 -20.59 -22.79
N LEU A 791 1.44 -20.53 -23.67
CA LEU A 791 1.56 -19.89 -24.98
C LEU A 791 1.37 -18.37 -24.86
N VAL A 792 2.31 -17.61 -25.42
CA VAL A 792 2.24 -16.14 -25.49
C VAL A 792 1.79 -15.77 -26.89
N GLU A 793 0.58 -15.24 -27.02
CA GLU A 793 0.09 -14.68 -28.27
C GLU A 793 0.42 -13.19 -28.33
N ILE A 794 1.21 -12.80 -29.33
CA ILE A 794 1.50 -11.38 -29.60
C ILE A 794 0.30 -10.79 -30.33
N ASP A 795 -0.17 -9.63 -29.86
CA ASP A 795 -1.29 -8.96 -30.50
C ASP A 795 -0.89 -8.41 -31.89
N PRO A 796 -1.68 -8.64 -32.95
CA PRO A 796 -1.34 -8.17 -34.30
C PRO A 796 -1.13 -6.67 -34.41
N SER A 797 -1.78 -5.87 -33.55
CA SER A 797 -1.67 -4.40 -33.55
C SER A 797 -0.27 -3.89 -33.21
N VAL A 798 0.57 -4.72 -32.58
CA VAL A 798 1.95 -4.37 -32.18
C VAL A 798 3.02 -5.10 -32.99
N HIS A 799 2.67 -5.71 -34.12
CA HIS A 799 3.64 -6.34 -35.02
C HIS A 799 4.54 -5.32 -35.74
N SER A 800 4.00 -4.14 -36.07
CA SER A 800 4.77 -3.02 -36.63
C SER A 800 5.06 -2.01 -35.52
N LEU A 801 6.30 -1.54 -35.43
CA LEU A 801 6.71 -0.54 -34.45
C LEU A 801 6.42 0.90 -34.93
N ASP A 802 5.88 1.08 -36.14
CA ASP A 802 5.48 2.39 -36.66
C ASP A 802 4.36 3.02 -35.83
N ILE A 803 3.56 2.22 -35.12
CA ILE A 803 2.54 2.69 -34.19
C ILE A 803 3.12 3.59 -33.08
N PHE A 804 4.41 3.45 -32.77
CA PHE A 804 5.10 4.27 -31.77
C PHE A 804 5.55 5.64 -32.32
N SER A 805 5.53 5.85 -33.64
CA SER A 805 6.06 7.08 -34.27
C SER A 805 5.37 8.36 -33.83
N GLY A 806 4.09 8.29 -33.42
CA GLY A 806 3.32 9.42 -32.90
C GLY A 806 3.53 9.72 -31.41
N TYR A 807 4.20 8.84 -30.65
CA TYR A 807 4.32 8.97 -29.20
C TYR A 807 5.72 9.41 -28.75
N LYS A 808 5.78 10.36 -27.82
CA LYS A 808 7.07 10.83 -27.25
C LYS A 808 7.79 9.79 -26.37
N SER A 809 7.09 8.73 -25.96
CA SER A 809 7.67 7.62 -25.22
C SER A 809 8.50 6.67 -26.09
N ARG A 810 8.45 6.80 -27.43
CA ARG A 810 9.12 5.89 -28.36
C ARG A 810 10.58 5.63 -27.98
N GLY A 811 10.95 4.36 -27.91
CA GLY A 811 12.33 3.93 -27.71
C GLY A 811 12.78 3.89 -26.24
N CYS A 812 11.84 4.06 -25.29
CA CYS A 812 12.12 3.87 -23.86
C CYS A 812 12.55 2.43 -23.52
N LEU A 813 11.95 1.46 -24.20
CA LEU A 813 12.17 0.02 -23.99
C LEU A 813 12.69 -0.68 -25.26
N LEU A 814 12.21 -0.29 -26.44
CA LEU A 814 12.59 -0.83 -27.75
C LEU A 814 13.51 0.15 -28.52
N GLY A 815 14.54 0.63 -27.83
CA GLY A 815 15.38 1.76 -28.27
C GLY A 815 16.56 1.43 -29.19
N PHE A 816 16.76 0.16 -29.60
CA PHE A 816 17.79 -0.23 -30.57
C PHE A 816 17.29 -1.37 -31.45
N GLY A 817 17.83 -1.50 -32.67
CA GLY A 817 17.55 -2.65 -33.53
C GLY A 817 16.06 -2.87 -33.77
N GLN A 818 15.31 -1.78 -34.02
CA GLN A 818 13.85 -1.84 -34.22
C GLN A 818 13.44 -2.90 -35.26
N PRO A 819 14.12 -3.02 -36.42
CA PRO A 819 13.81 -4.05 -37.39
C PRO A 819 13.97 -5.49 -36.87
N LEU A 820 14.87 -5.73 -35.90
CA LEU A 820 15.01 -7.04 -35.27
C LEU A 820 13.76 -7.41 -34.46
N PHE A 821 13.17 -6.44 -33.76
CA PHE A 821 11.94 -6.62 -32.98
C PHE A 821 10.71 -6.82 -33.88
N GLU A 822 10.65 -6.18 -35.04
CA GLU A 822 9.58 -6.39 -36.04
C GLU A 822 9.63 -7.79 -36.67
N MET A 823 10.79 -8.44 -36.68
CA MET A 823 10.92 -9.83 -37.12
C MET A 823 10.48 -10.84 -36.04
N VAL A 824 10.39 -10.44 -34.76
CA VAL A 824 10.09 -11.37 -33.64
C VAL A 824 8.74 -12.08 -33.79
N PRO A 825 7.61 -11.44 -34.17
CA PRO A 825 6.35 -12.14 -34.36
C PRO A 825 6.43 -13.24 -35.43
N GLN A 826 7.12 -12.99 -36.54
CA GLN A 826 7.30 -13.97 -37.62
C GLN A 826 8.17 -15.14 -37.15
N ILE A 827 9.29 -14.84 -36.47
CA ILE A 827 10.17 -15.85 -35.87
C ILE A 827 9.40 -16.71 -34.88
N HIS A 828 8.62 -16.09 -33.99
CA HIS A 828 7.84 -16.80 -32.98
C HIS A 828 6.80 -17.72 -33.63
N GLN A 829 6.02 -17.22 -34.59
CA GLN A 829 5.03 -18.02 -35.32
C GLN A 829 5.66 -19.21 -36.03
N LEU A 830 6.80 -19.02 -36.69
CA LEU A 830 7.53 -20.09 -37.37
C LEU A 830 8.02 -21.16 -36.39
N VAL A 831 8.59 -20.75 -35.26
CA VAL A 831 9.09 -21.67 -34.22
C VAL A 831 7.94 -22.49 -33.61
N GLU A 832 6.80 -21.86 -33.32
CA GLU A 832 5.63 -22.57 -32.78
C GLU A 832 5.01 -23.52 -33.83
N ALA A 833 4.90 -23.10 -35.09
CA ALA A 833 4.44 -23.97 -36.17
C ALA A 833 5.35 -25.20 -36.33
N ARG A 834 6.67 -25.01 -36.26
CA ARG A 834 7.62 -26.13 -36.34
C ARG A 834 7.53 -27.07 -35.13
N ARG A 835 7.37 -26.53 -33.92
CA ARG A 835 7.13 -27.34 -32.71
C ARG A 835 5.83 -28.15 -32.82
N GLN A 836 4.79 -27.58 -33.42
CA GLN A 836 3.52 -28.27 -33.64
C GLN A 836 3.66 -29.41 -34.65
N GLU A 837 4.39 -29.22 -35.75
CA GLU A 837 4.72 -30.29 -36.69
C GLU A 837 5.47 -31.43 -35.99
N GLU A 838 6.44 -31.12 -35.12
CA GLU A 838 7.17 -32.13 -34.32
C GLU A 838 6.27 -32.88 -33.35
N LYS A 839 5.37 -32.18 -32.63
CA LYS A 839 4.39 -32.80 -31.72
C LYS A 839 3.46 -33.77 -32.44
N LEU A 840 3.14 -33.48 -33.71
CA LEU A 840 2.34 -34.32 -34.59
C LEU A 840 3.15 -35.43 -35.30
N GLY A 841 4.48 -35.48 -35.10
CA GLY A 841 5.36 -36.45 -35.75
C GLY A 841 5.57 -36.20 -37.24
N LEU A 842 5.32 -34.98 -37.72
CA LEU A 842 5.47 -34.59 -39.11
C LEU A 842 6.92 -34.16 -39.43
N GLY A 843 7.38 -34.49 -40.63
CA GLY A 843 8.64 -33.97 -41.19
C GLY A 843 8.60 -32.46 -41.38
N VAL A 844 9.74 -31.86 -41.74
CA VAL A 844 9.81 -30.41 -42.00
C VAL A 844 9.06 -30.07 -43.29
N SER A 845 8.04 -29.23 -43.20
CA SER A 845 7.35 -28.71 -44.39
C SER A 845 8.26 -27.81 -45.22
N MET A 846 8.22 -27.96 -46.55
CA MET A 846 8.98 -27.12 -47.48
C MET A 846 8.67 -25.63 -47.26
N ALA A 847 7.41 -25.28 -47.00
CA ALA A 847 7.00 -23.90 -46.76
C ALA A 847 7.64 -23.29 -45.49
N LEU A 848 7.78 -24.07 -44.42
CA LEU A 848 8.45 -23.61 -43.20
C LEU A 848 9.97 -23.54 -43.39
N SER A 849 10.55 -24.44 -44.19
CA SER A 849 11.98 -24.41 -44.52
C SER A 849 12.36 -23.16 -45.34
N GLU A 850 11.56 -22.80 -46.34
CA GLU A 850 11.76 -21.57 -47.13
C GLU A 850 11.62 -20.31 -46.26
N GLN A 851 10.63 -20.27 -45.35
CA GLN A 851 10.48 -19.16 -44.40
C GLN A 851 11.66 -19.06 -43.43
N TYR A 852 12.18 -20.19 -42.95
CA TYR A 852 13.36 -20.24 -42.11
C TYR A 852 14.60 -19.68 -42.81
N GLU A 853 14.90 -20.14 -44.03
CA GLU A 853 16.05 -19.65 -44.81
C GLU A 853 15.94 -18.14 -45.10
N SER A 854 14.74 -17.68 -45.45
CA SER A 854 14.46 -16.25 -45.68
C SER A 854 14.69 -15.40 -44.43
N LEU A 855 14.16 -15.83 -43.27
CA LEU A 855 14.35 -15.11 -42.01
C LEU A 855 15.81 -15.09 -41.54
N VAL A 856 16.54 -16.20 -41.71
CA VAL A 856 17.98 -16.24 -41.43
C VAL A 856 18.73 -15.29 -42.34
N ALA A 857 18.47 -15.30 -43.65
CA ALA A 857 19.10 -14.39 -44.60
C ALA A 857 18.81 -12.90 -44.28
N ASN A 858 17.57 -12.57 -43.90
CA ASN A 858 17.20 -11.22 -43.47
C ASN A 858 17.92 -10.80 -42.20
N LEU A 859 18.02 -11.71 -41.22
CA LEU A 859 18.79 -11.46 -40.00
C LEU A 859 20.27 -11.28 -40.30
N GLU A 860 20.86 -12.02 -41.23
CA GLU A 860 22.29 -11.90 -41.58
C GLU A 860 22.62 -10.66 -42.40
N ALA A 861 21.71 -10.24 -43.28
CA ALA A 861 21.86 -9.03 -44.09
C ALA A 861 21.76 -7.74 -43.26
N PHE A 862 21.23 -7.80 -42.05
CA PHE A 862 21.04 -6.65 -41.18
C PHE A 862 22.38 -6.09 -40.67
N ASP A 863 22.68 -4.83 -41.03
CA ASP A 863 23.87 -4.11 -40.55
C ASP A 863 23.62 -3.40 -39.22
N ALA A 864 24.17 -3.94 -38.14
CA ALA A 864 24.10 -3.38 -36.79
C ALA A 864 24.72 -1.97 -36.66
N TYR A 865 25.60 -1.56 -37.59
CA TYR A 865 26.24 -0.24 -37.58
C TYR A 865 25.52 0.80 -38.45
N GLY A 866 24.55 0.39 -39.27
CA GLY A 866 23.87 1.22 -40.27
C GLY A 866 22.72 2.09 -39.74
N GLU A 867 22.20 1.83 -38.53
CA GLU A 867 21.12 2.64 -37.94
C GLU A 867 21.56 4.09 -37.65
N ASN A 868 21.05 5.06 -38.38
CA ASN A 868 21.12 6.49 -38.01
C ASN A 868 19.97 6.83 -37.05
N SER A 869 20.02 6.36 -35.80
CA SER A 869 19.10 6.86 -34.77
C SER A 869 19.68 8.13 -34.13
N GLU A 870 18.87 9.19 -34.05
CA GLU A 870 19.17 10.39 -33.28
C GLU A 870 19.27 10.00 -31.78
N GLY A 871 20.47 9.98 -31.21
CA GLY A 871 20.68 9.52 -29.84
C GLY A 871 21.96 10.06 -29.20
N LEU A 872 21.88 10.35 -27.89
CA LEU A 872 22.88 11.04 -27.06
C LEU A 872 24.09 10.17 -26.60
N ARG A 873 24.33 8.96 -27.15
CA ARG A 873 25.35 8.00 -26.65
C ARG A 873 26.18 7.30 -27.74
N PRO A 874 27.32 6.63 -27.42
CA PRO A 874 28.28 6.14 -28.42
C PRO A 874 27.71 5.06 -29.36
N ARG A 875 27.82 5.27 -30.67
CA ARG A 875 27.39 4.37 -31.77
C ARG A 875 27.86 2.91 -31.61
N GLN A 876 29.02 2.71 -30.98
CA GLN A 876 29.66 1.40 -30.83
C GLN A 876 28.98 0.48 -29.81
N GLU A 877 28.48 1.01 -28.69
CA GLU A 877 27.78 0.20 -27.68
C GLU A 877 26.43 -0.31 -28.20
N ARG A 878 25.68 0.57 -28.88
CA ARG A 878 24.40 0.21 -29.50
C ARG A 878 24.58 -0.87 -30.56
N ALA A 879 25.55 -0.70 -31.47
CA ALA A 879 25.84 -1.70 -32.49
C ALA A 879 26.26 -3.05 -31.88
N GLY A 880 27.02 -3.03 -30.79
CA GLY A 880 27.36 -4.23 -30.03
C GLY A 880 26.15 -4.96 -29.47
N ALA A 881 25.21 -4.23 -28.84
CA ALA A 881 23.97 -4.80 -28.31
C ALA A 881 23.08 -5.37 -29.41
N THR A 882 22.93 -4.66 -30.52
CA THR A 882 22.18 -5.11 -31.70
C THR A 882 22.77 -6.38 -32.30
N MET A 883 24.09 -6.46 -32.44
CA MET A 883 24.79 -7.65 -32.95
C MET A 883 24.59 -8.88 -32.03
N ILE A 884 24.67 -8.70 -30.71
CA ILE A 884 24.42 -9.79 -29.75
C ILE A 884 23.00 -10.32 -29.91
N TYR A 885 22.03 -9.41 -30.03
CA TYR A 885 20.62 -9.76 -30.19
C TYR A 885 20.34 -10.50 -31.51
N GLN A 886 20.88 -9.98 -32.62
CA GLN A 886 20.80 -10.57 -33.95
C GLN A 886 21.30 -12.02 -33.95
N ASN A 887 22.49 -12.27 -33.38
CA ASN A 887 23.04 -13.63 -33.32
C ASN A 887 22.19 -14.55 -32.42
N ALA A 888 21.67 -14.05 -31.30
CA ALA A 888 20.79 -14.85 -30.44
C ALA A 888 19.46 -15.23 -31.13
N LEU A 889 18.87 -14.36 -31.96
CA LEU A 889 17.69 -14.68 -32.77
C LEU A 889 17.97 -15.78 -33.79
N ILE A 890 19.14 -15.73 -34.44
CA ILE A 890 19.58 -16.77 -35.37
C ILE A 890 19.74 -18.12 -34.64
N VAL A 891 20.44 -18.13 -33.50
CA VAL A 891 20.59 -19.34 -32.66
C VAL A 891 19.23 -19.89 -32.20
N TYR A 892 18.29 -19.01 -31.83
CA TYR A 892 16.95 -19.41 -31.45
C TYR A 892 16.18 -20.05 -32.62
N LEU A 893 16.27 -19.49 -33.83
CA LEU A 893 15.69 -20.08 -35.04
C LEU A 893 16.30 -21.44 -35.38
N HIS A 894 17.64 -21.57 -35.36
CA HIS A 894 18.31 -22.85 -35.58
C HIS A 894 17.80 -23.93 -34.62
N SER A 895 17.55 -23.55 -33.36
CA SER A 895 17.03 -24.50 -32.36
C SER A 895 15.66 -25.08 -32.73
N ALA A 896 14.85 -24.42 -33.56
CA ALA A 896 13.57 -24.96 -34.00
C ALA A 896 13.72 -26.02 -35.10
N PHE A 897 14.71 -25.89 -35.98
CA PHE A 897 14.90 -26.76 -37.16
C PHE A 897 15.94 -27.87 -36.94
N HIS A 898 16.81 -27.74 -35.94
CA HIS A 898 17.83 -28.71 -35.59
C HIS A 898 17.56 -29.28 -34.19
N GLN A 899 17.07 -30.52 -34.11
CA GLN A 899 16.74 -31.17 -32.83
C GLN A 899 17.98 -31.43 -31.97
N ASP A 900 19.05 -31.91 -32.60
CA ASP A 900 20.37 -32.06 -32.00
C ASP A 900 21.35 -31.12 -32.72
N MET A 901 21.58 -29.96 -32.12
CA MET A 901 22.49 -28.96 -32.69
C MET A 901 23.97 -29.36 -32.59
N LEU A 902 24.31 -30.43 -31.84
CA LEU A 902 25.68 -30.96 -31.75
C LEU A 902 25.96 -32.04 -32.79
N ALA A 903 24.93 -32.71 -33.28
CA ALA A 903 25.07 -33.73 -34.32
C ALA A 903 25.58 -33.13 -35.65
N ASP A 904 25.21 -31.89 -35.96
CA ASP A 904 25.69 -31.18 -37.14
C ASP A 904 27.00 -30.43 -36.85
N VAL A 905 28.12 -30.97 -37.34
CA VAL A 905 29.47 -30.43 -37.15
C VAL A 905 29.62 -29.02 -37.75
N ASN A 906 28.91 -28.71 -38.84
CA ASN A 906 29.00 -27.39 -39.46
C ASN A 906 28.24 -26.36 -38.63
N LEU A 907 27.03 -26.70 -38.18
CA LEU A 907 26.24 -25.86 -37.29
C LEU A 907 26.97 -25.63 -35.96
N ALA A 908 27.56 -26.67 -35.35
CA ALA A 908 28.30 -26.52 -34.11
C ALA A 908 29.48 -25.54 -34.23
N LYS A 909 30.23 -25.59 -35.35
CA LYS A 909 31.31 -24.62 -35.65
C LYS A 909 30.77 -23.21 -35.87
N GLU A 910 29.62 -23.08 -36.53
CA GLU A 910 28.96 -21.80 -36.75
C GLU A 910 28.51 -21.16 -35.42
N LEU A 911 27.87 -21.94 -34.54
CA LEU A 911 27.47 -21.49 -33.20
C LEU A 911 28.67 -21.00 -32.40
N GLU A 912 29.78 -21.72 -32.45
CA GLU A 912 31.03 -21.32 -31.77
C GLU A 912 31.59 -20.01 -32.35
N ALA A 913 31.64 -19.87 -33.68
CA ALA A 913 32.10 -18.65 -34.33
C ALA A 913 31.21 -17.43 -33.99
N ARG A 914 29.90 -17.64 -33.86
CA ARG A 914 28.95 -16.59 -33.42
C ARG A 914 29.19 -16.20 -31.96
N ILE A 915 29.49 -17.15 -31.08
CA ILE A 915 29.88 -16.84 -29.69
C ILE A 915 31.18 -16.03 -29.70
N ASP A 916 32.23 -16.47 -30.40
CA ASP A 916 33.50 -15.75 -30.50
C ASP A 916 33.30 -14.29 -30.98
N LYS A 917 32.47 -14.10 -32.01
CA LYS A 917 32.15 -12.77 -32.56
C LYS A 917 31.45 -11.87 -31.53
N THR A 918 30.58 -12.42 -30.69
CA THR A 918 29.76 -11.64 -29.75
C THR A 918 30.44 -11.41 -28.40
N MET A 919 31.36 -12.28 -27.97
CA MET A 919 32.00 -12.23 -26.66
C MET A 919 32.71 -10.89 -26.34
N PRO A 920 33.47 -10.25 -27.24
CA PRO A 920 34.09 -8.95 -26.95
C PRO A 920 33.07 -7.84 -26.67
N ALA A 921 31.98 -7.80 -27.46
CA ALA A 921 30.90 -6.85 -27.26
C ALA A 921 30.13 -7.15 -25.95
N PHE A 922 29.89 -8.42 -25.65
CA PHE A 922 29.26 -8.86 -24.42
C PHE A 922 30.09 -8.42 -23.20
N PHE A 923 31.39 -8.71 -23.17
CA PHE A 923 32.25 -8.30 -22.08
C PHE A 923 32.31 -6.77 -21.91
N SER A 924 32.45 -6.03 -23.01
CA SER A 924 32.46 -4.56 -22.99
C SER A 924 31.18 -3.96 -22.38
N LEU A 925 30.01 -4.48 -22.78
CA LEU A 925 28.71 -3.99 -22.29
C LEU A 925 28.40 -4.39 -20.85
N PHE A 926 28.89 -5.55 -20.39
CA PHE A 926 28.65 -6.05 -19.03
C PHE A 926 29.65 -5.49 -18.00
N VAL A 927 30.93 -5.34 -18.37
CA VAL A 927 31.95 -4.74 -17.50
C VAL A 927 31.76 -3.22 -17.42
N GLY A 928 31.34 -2.58 -18.53
CA GLY A 928 30.90 -1.19 -18.52
C GLY A 928 29.55 -0.99 -17.83
N ASP A 929 29.28 0.23 -17.35
CA ASP A 929 27.94 0.64 -16.90
C ASP A 929 27.04 1.08 -18.08
N SER A 930 27.07 0.30 -19.17
CA SER A 930 26.24 0.56 -20.35
C SER A 930 24.77 0.23 -20.04
N PRO A 931 23.82 1.11 -20.40
CA PRO A 931 22.38 0.84 -20.21
C PRO A 931 21.89 -0.32 -21.09
N TYR A 932 22.56 -0.60 -22.21
CA TYR A 932 22.17 -1.68 -23.12
C TYR A 932 22.28 -3.07 -22.49
N ARG A 933 23.12 -3.25 -21.46
CA ARG A 933 23.23 -4.52 -20.73
C ARG A 933 21.89 -4.98 -20.13
N ARG A 934 20.99 -4.04 -19.83
CA ARG A 934 19.65 -4.27 -19.27
C ARG A 934 18.71 -5.00 -20.25
N MET A 935 19.08 -5.08 -21.54
CA MET A 935 18.33 -5.82 -22.57
C MET A 935 18.96 -7.17 -22.93
N LEU A 936 20.12 -7.49 -22.35
CA LEU A 936 20.95 -8.62 -22.75
C LEU A 936 20.70 -9.90 -21.95
N LEU A 937 19.73 -9.94 -21.02
CA LEU A 937 19.42 -11.16 -20.28
C LEU A 937 19.00 -12.30 -21.22
N TRP A 938 17.96 -12.10 -22.03
CA TRP A 938 17.52 -13.10 -23.01
C TRP A 938 18.64 -13.52 -23.98
N PRO A 939 19.26 -12.62 -24.77
CA PRO A 939 20.25 -13.06 -25.75
C PRO A 939 21.51 -13.63 -25.08
N GLY A 940 21.87 -13.15 -23.87
CA GLY A 940 22.96 -13.70 -23.08
C GLY A 940 22.71 -15.13 -22.65
N VAL A 941 21.51 -15.45 -22.15
CA VAL A 941 21.12 -16.81 -21.75
C VAL A 941 21.05 -17.75 -22.95
N ILE A 942 20.50 -17.30 -24.08
CA ILE A 942 20.45 -18.08 -25.32
C ILE A 942 21.87 -18.41 -25.81
N MET A 943 22.75 -17.42 -25.91
CA MET A 943 24.14 -17.65 -26.35
C MET A 943 24.93 -18.51 -25.36
N ALA A 944 24.74 -18.30 -24.05
CA ALA A 944 25.41 -19.07 -23.00
C ALA A 944 24.99 -20.55 -23.00
N SER A 945 23.76 -20.86 -23.39
CA SER A 945 23.29 -22.24 -23.51
C SER A 945 24.02 -23.06 -24.58
N CYS A 946 24.65 -22.39 -25.55
CA CYS A 946 25.47 -23.01 -26.59
C CYS A 946 26.98 -23.01 -26.25
N ALA A 947 27.40 -22.44 -25.12
CA ALA A 947 28.81 -22.31 -24.76
C ALA A 947 29.40 -23.62 -24.22
N GLN A 948 30.50 -24.08 -24.83
CA GLN A 948 31.22 -25.30 -24.40
C GLN A 948 32.63 -25.03 -23.86
N ARG A 949 33.34 -24.04 -24.42
CA ARG A 949 34.68 -23.68 -23.96
C ARG A 949 34.63 -23.07 -22.57
N ARG A 950 35.58 -23.49 -21.72
CA ARG A 950 35.72 -22.96 -20.35
C ARG A 950 35.87 -21.44 -20.30
N GLU A 951 36.52 -20.85 -21.30
CA GLU A 951 36.67 -19.40 -21.43
C GLU A 951 35.33 -18.69 -21.63
N HIS A 952 34.48 -19.21 -22.53
CA HIS A 952 33.15 -18.65 -22.79
C HIS A 952 32.23 -18.82 -21.59
N ILE A 953 32.23 -20.00 -20.98
CA ILE A 953 31.46 -20.29 -19.75
C ILE A 953 31.89 -19.33 -18.63
N GLY A 954 33.19 -19.13 -18.44
CA GLY A 954 33.73 -18.16 -17.48
C GLY A 954 33.28 -16.72 -17.78
N GLY A 955 33.31 -16.31 -19.05
CA GLY A 955 32.87 -14.99 -19.48
C GLY A 955 31.38 -14.74 -19.27
N PHE A 956 30.51 -15.70 -19.61
CA PHE A 956 29.07 -15.60 -19.37
C PHE A 956 28.73 -15.63 -17.86
N ARG A 957 29.41 -16.46 -17.06
CA ARG A 957 29.28 -16.44 -15.58
C ARG A 957 29.66 -15.06 -15.03
N ALA A 958 30.79 -14.51 -15.45
CA ALA A 958 31.25 -13.20 -15.00
C ALA A 958 30.26 -12.08 -15.39
N GLY A 959 29.68 -12.14 -16.60
CA GLY A 959 28.68 -11.17 -17.05
C GLY A 959 27.35 -11.27 -16.29
N LEU A 960 26.80 -12.48 -16.13
CA LEU A 960 25.49 -12.69 -15.51
C LEU A 960 25.52 -12.59 -13.97
N VAL A 961 26.67 -12.81 -13.32
CA VAL A 961 26.80 -12.85 -11.85
C VAL A 961 27.66 -11.70 -11.28
N GLY A 962 28.42 -10.98 -12.12
CA GLY A 962 29.51 -10.10 -11.71
C GLY A 962 29.18 -8.87 -10.84
N LYS A 963 27.90 -8.48 -10.68
CA LYS A 963 27.47 -7.39 -9.78
C LYS A 963 26.33 -7.83 -8.84
N ALA A 964 26.58 -8.87 -8.04
CA ALA A 964 25.56 -9.55 -7.22
C ALA A 964 24.71 -8.65 -6.29
N SER A 965 25.21 -7.47 -5.88
CA SER A 965 24.55 -6.58 -4.91
C SER A 965 23.44 -5.67 -5.47
N GLN A 966 23.32 -5.53 -6.80
CA GLN A 966 22.29 -4.70 -7.46
C GLN A 966 21.62 -5.44 -8.63
N THR A 967 21.70 -6.76 -8.65
CA THR A 967 21.24 -7.58 -9.76
C THR A 967 19.78 -8.00 -9.53
N PRO A 968 18.86 -7.76 -10.49
CA PRO A 968 17.48 -8.22 -10.39
C PRO A 968 17.39 -9.74 -10.29
N GLY A 969 16.32 -10.24 -9.67
CA GLY A 969 16.09 -11.67 -9.45
C GLY A 969 16.07 -12.47 -10.75
N ALA A 970 15.47 -11.93 -11.82
CA ALA A 970 15.47 -12.55 -13.13
C ALA A 970 16.88 -12.87 -13.66
N VAL A 971 17.85 -11.98 -13.46
CA VAL A 971 19.23 -12.22 -13.92
C VAL A 971 19.88 -13.33 -13.08
N LYS A 972 19.64 -13.36 -11.76
CA LYS A 972 20.10 -14.44 -10.87
C LYS A 972 19.47 -15.79 -11.26
N THR A 973 18.17 -15.81 -11.55
CA THR A 973 17.45 -17.00 -11.99
C THR A 973 17.93 -17.46 -13.37
N GLY A 974 18.12 -16.55 -14.33
CA GLY A 974 18.68 -16.86 -15.64
C GLY A 974 20.09 -17.47 -15.55
N ALA A 975 20.96 -16.86 -14.72
CA ALA A 975 22.29 -17.41 -14.44
C ALA A 975 22.22 -18.81 -13.83
N ARG A 976 21.29 -19.04 -12.89
CA ARG A 976 21.05 -20.34 -12.27
C ARG A 976 20.60 -21.40 -13.29
N ILE A 977 19.71 -21.06 -14.23
CA ILE A 977 19.24 -22.00 -15.26
C ILE A 977 20.40 -22.43 -16.17
N VAL A 978 21.22 -21.48 -16.62
CA VAL A 978 22.40 -21.78 -17.44
C VAL A 978 23.43 -22.60 -16.65
N ASP A 979 23.60 -22.31 -15.37
CA ASP A 979 24.48 -23.07 -14.48
C ASP A 979 24.03 -24.52 -14.28
N LEU A 980 22.71 -24.76 -14.22
CA LEU A 980 22.13 -26.10 -14.19
C LEU A 980 22.37 -26.82 -15.51
N LEU A 981 22.19 -26.12 -16.65
CA LEU A 981 22.45 -26.65 -17.98
C LEU A 981 23.90 -27.13 -18.13
N TRP A 982 24.89 -26.31 -17.76
CA TRP A 982 26.31 -26.70 -17.87
C TRP A 982 26.73 -27.84 -16.93
N LYS A 983 25.98 -28.09 -15.85
CA LYS A 983 26.28 -29.15 -14.87
C LYS A 983 25.56 -30.46 -15.20
N ASP A 984 24.59 -30.44 -16.10
CA ASP A 984 23.79 -31.61 -16.44
C ASP A 984 24.58 -32.53 -17.39
N PRO A 985 24.74 -33.83 -17.06
CA PRO A 985 25.47 -34.76 -17.92
C PRO A 985 24.68 -35.21 -19.15
N ASP A 986 23.38 -34.89 -19.25
CA ASP A 986 22.53 -35.28 -20.38
C ASP A 986 22.88 -34.47 -21.64
N PRO A 987 23.19 -35.11 -22.79
CA PRO A 987 23.47 -34.41 -24.04
C PRO A 987 22.35 -33.48 -24.53
N ARG A 988 21.10 -33.72 -24.08
CA ARG A 988 19.96 -32.84 -24.38
C ARG A 988 20.05 -31.49 -23.67
N ALA A 989 20.89 -31.34 -22.65
CA ALA A 989 21.14 -30.09 -21.95
C ALA A 989 22.11 -29.18 -22.74
N PHE A 990 21.78 -28.91 -24.01
CA PHE A 990 22.54 -28.03 -24.88
C PHE A 990 21.61 -27.10 -25.67
N GLY A 991 21.99 -25.82 -25.75
CA GLY A 991 21.27 -24.80 -26.52
C GLY A 991 19.87 -24.44 -26.00
N PRO A 992 19.06 -23.71 -26.78
CA PRO A 992 17.74 -23.24 -26.34
C PRO A 992 16.73 -24.36 -26.04
N ARG A 993 16.83 -25.50 -26.75
CA ARG A 993 16.05 -26.71 -26.40
C ARG A 993 16.50 -27.29 -25.06
N GLY A 994 17.81 -27.32 -24.80
CA GLY A 994 18.37 -27.70 -23.51
C GLY A 994 17.91 -26.82 -22.36
N LEU A 995 17.75 -25.52 -22.58
CA LEU A 995 17.14 -24.63 -21.57
C LEU A 995 15.71 -25.07 -21.24
N SER A 996 14.89 -25.37 -22.26
CA SER A 996 13.52 -25.87 -22.05
C SER A 996 13.51 -27.23 -21.32
N TYR A 997 14.45 -28.12 -21.65
CA TYR A 997 14.64 -29.40 -20.95
C TYR A 997 14.99 -29.19 -19.46
N ILE A 998 15.97 -28.34 -19.15
CA ILE A 998 16.39 -28.03 -17.77
C ILE A 998 15.25 -27.37 -16.99
N MET A 999 14.55 -26.41 -17.60
CA MET A 999 13.40 -25.76 -16.99
C MET A 999 12.29 -26.76 -16.67
N THR A 1000 12.04 -27.71 -17.57
CA THR A 1000 11.06 -28.79 -17.35
C THR A 1000 11.51 -29.75 -16.25
N LYS A 1001 12.78 -30.17 -16.28
CA LYS A 1001 13.39 -31.11 -15.31
C LYS A 1001 13.36 -30.58 -13.87
N HIS A 1002 13.46 -29.27 -13.70
CA HIS A 1002 13.49 -28.62 -12.38
C HIS A 1002 12.18 -27.88 -12.02
N ASP A 1003 11.10 -28.07 -12.79
CA ASP A 1003 9.81 -27.36 -12.64
C ASP A 1003 9.96 -25.84 -12.50
N ILE A 1004 10.73 -25.24 -13.41
CA ILE A 1004 10.97 -23.79 -13.48
C ILE A 1004 10.12 -23.22 -14.62
N SER A 1005 9.11 -22.42 -14.32
CA SER A 1005 8.43 -21.55 -15.29
C SER A 1005 8.91 -20.11 -15.11
N PHE A 1006 9.73 -19.63 -16.04
CA PHE A 1006 10.43 -18.36 -15.91
C PHE A 1006 10.55 -17.65 -17.27
N GLY A 1007 10.21 -16.36 -17.29
CA GLY A 1007 10.30 -15.51 -18.46
C GLY A 1007 11.61 -14.72 -18.53
N LEU A 1008 12.33 -14.83 -19.65
CA LEU A 1008 13.56 -14.08 -19.93
C LEU A 1008 13.24 -12.70 -20.53
N CYS A 1009 12.65 -11.82 -19.73
CA CYS A 1009 12.35 -10.42 -20.08
C CYS A 1009 13.48 -9.43 -19.78
#